data_AF-M3D9B5-F1
#
_entry.id   AF-M3D9B5-F1
#
_cell.length_a   1.000
_cell.length_b   1.000
_cell.length_c   1.000
_cell.angle_alpha   90.00
_cell.angle_beta   90.00
_cell.angle_gamma   90.00
#
_symmetry.space_group_name_H-M   'P 1'
#
loop_
_entity.id
_entity.type
_entity.pdbx_description
1 polymer ?
#
loop_
_entity_poly.entity_id
_entity_poly.type
_entity_poly.pdbx_seq_one_letter_code
_entity_poly.pdbx_strand_id
1 'polypeptide(L)'
;MGPPGGILVHVLTGCMLAATSFAQACDTTTLTTSAPSDSNTNVVLSSFSYCGGVLNTTAYINNLAYNKQVTLYYTDRQGRSTPLASVALSYQNGVENTNFEIWGSSTLAYVDGITQLLNLTYNVVDLGTVYTQSLNQTVVASGEPEPTLAAPPAPYAMPLGFGDDITSWLAASNGSQVTASYSKMFRNIDPNITGAVDGVVVAGRSGPSFESKLPDYEYDWVRDSSLTMEVVQQLYAAATEADAKQAYEDQLFAYAMARAVEQNDPNLQTGLGEPKFYLNNTVFTGPWGRPQNDGPATAAITLMEFAESYMAAGGNQTTVLQKIYDSTTYPNVAPVQKDLLFVARNWTSPSFDLWEEQSSDHFYTRMVQRRALVMGAKFAATVSDNATASTLQEAADALTASLDVFWDVNRGILLYEYGPVLSNKASYLDAAVILALIHGYANDGVYSYTNEQVQSTVVRFVTSFISTYTLANVTQDSSGQVLGVPIGRYPEDIYNGTGTQENGGNPWYLTTAAVAQYFWTASAEYSDAGSMAVTNTSQSFFDYFAPSANLTTGETYSSGSAEFDAVIDSLNGWGDAFMRTAKFYTPADGSLAEEYNRNTGLPQGCEDLTWSYASIITAAIQRASLRNDTAFLQDLANLGFTPNR
;
A
#
# COMPACT_ATOMS: atom_id res chain seq x y z
N MET A 1 -21.39 80.94 18.50
CA MET A 1 -20.39 79.85 18.58
C MET A 1 -21.11 78.61 19.08
N GLY A 2 -21.05 77.51 18.32
CA GLY A 2 -21.50 76.16 18.74
C GLY A 2 -22.96 75.82 18.41
N PRO A 3 -23.24 74.96 17.39
CA PRO A 3 -24.57 74.45 17.06
C PRO A 3 -24.91 73.17 17.85
N PRO A 4 -26.20 72.73 17.88
CA PRO A 4 -26.62 71.49 18.51
C PRO A 4 -26.39 70.28 17.59
N GLY A 5 -25.79 69.21 18.13
CA GLY A 5 -25.55 67.95 17.43
C GLY A 5 -26.81 67.09 17.36
N GLY A 6 -27.32 66.89 16.15
CA GLY A 6 -28.36 65.89 15.85
C GLY A 6 -27.73 64.52 15.57
N ILE A 7 -28.29 63.49 16.21
CA ILE A 7 -27.95 62.09 15.98
C ILE A 7 -28.65 61.63 14.70
N LEU A 8 -27.88 61.31 13.66
CA LEU A 8 -28.36 60.67 12.45
C LEU A 8 -28.34 59.14 12.65
N VAL A 9 -29.51 58.50 12.68
CA VAL A 9 -29.64 57.04 12.61
C VAL A 9 -29.63 56.65 11.13
N HIS A 10 -28.56 56.00 10.68
CA HIS A 10 -28.53 55.35 9.38
C HIS A 10 -29.23 53.98 9.47
N VAL A 11 -30.43 53.89 8.90
CA VAL A 11 -31.08 52.62 8.60
C VAL A 11 -30.42 52.08 7.32
N LEU A 12 -29.54 51.08 7.47
CA LEU A 12 -29.07 50.27 6.34
C LEU A 12 -30.19 49.31 5.93
N THR A 13 -30.82 49.60 4.79
CA THR A 13 -31.72 48.67 4.11
C THR A 13 -30.86 47.60 3.43
N GLY A 14 -30.62 46.48 4.12
CA GLY A 14 -30.00 45.31 3.52
C GLY A 14 -30.95 44.65 2.53
N CYS A 15 -30.73 44.84 1.24
CA CYS A 15 -31.33 44.00 0.20
C CYS A 15 -30.73 42.59 0.32
N MET A 16 -31.46 41.66 0.94
CA MET A 16 -31.19 40.23 0.75
C MET A 16 -31.56 39.88 -0.70
N LEU A 17 -30.57 39.88 -1.59
CA LEU A 17 -30.66 39.15 -2.85
C LEU A 17 -30.63 37.66 -2.51
N ALA A 18 -31.81 37.07 -2.33
CA ALA A 18 -31.96 35.62 -2.40
C ALA A 18 -31.65 35.21 -3.84
N ALA A 19 -30.40 34.81 -4.09
CA ALA A 19 -30.04 34.12 -5.33
C ALA A 19 -30.71 32.75 -5.29
N THR A 20 -31.90 32.65 -5.88
CA THR A 20 -32.48 31.36 -6.26
C THR A 20 -31.62 30.82 -7.39
N SER A 21 -30.65 29.96 -7.08
CA SER A 21 -29.99 29.14 -8.09
C SER A 21 -31.07 28.24 -8.70
N PHE A 22 -31.49 28.55 -9.93
CA PHE A 22 -32.28 27.61 -10.70
C PHE A 22 -31.39 26.41 -10.99
N ALA A 23 -31.67 25.28 -10.34
CA ALA A 23 -31.08 24.00 -10.69
C ALA A 23 -31.29 23.77 -12.18
N GLN A 24 -30.23 23.82 -12.98
CA GLN A 24 -30.32 23.48 -14.40
C GLN A 24 -30.73 22.01 -14.51
N ALA A 25 -31.56 21.65 -15.50
CA ALA A 25 -31.91 20.26 -15.71
C ALA A 25 -30.68 19.48 -16.21
N CYS A 26 -30.58 18.19 -15.84
CA CYS A 26 -29.55 17.30 -16.35
C CYS A 26 -29.85 16.93 -17.81
N ASP A 27 -28.95 17.28 -18.72
CA ASP A 27 -29.10 17.03 -20.15
C ASP A 27 -28.63 15.61 -20.51
N THR A 28 -29.52 14.82 -21.11
CA THR A 28 -29.22 13.46 -21.56
C THR A 28 -29.04 13.40 -23.08
N THR A 29 -27.86 12.96 -23.51
CA THR A 29 -27.56 12.68 -24.93
C THR A 29 -28.02 11.27 -25.26
N THR A 30 -28.96 11.14 -26.21
CA THR A 30 -29.43 9.84 -26.71
C THR A 30 -28.80 9.56 -28.07
N LEU A 31 -28.08 8.45 -28.18
CA LEU A 31 -27.42 7.97 -29.40
C LEU A 31 -28.26 6.93 -30.15
N THR A 32 -28.94 6.02 -29.43
CA THR A 32 -29.95 5.10 -29.98
C THR A 32 -31.05 4.83 -28.97
N THR A 33 -32.29 4.66 -29.46
CA THR A 33 -33.48 4.43 -28.63
C THR A 33 -33.92 2.96 -28.58
N SER A 34 -33.36 2.09 -29.41
CA SER A 34 -33.73 0.66 -29.48
C SER A 34 -32.51 -0.25 -29.63
N ALA A 35 -32.65 -1.50 -29.20
CA ALA A 35 -31.64 -2.53 -29.43
C ALA A 35 -31.39 -2.72 -30.95
N PRO A 36 -30.15 -3.04 -31.35
CA PRO A 36 -29.83 -3.36 -32.74
C PRO A 36 -30.66 -4.51 -33.30
N SER A 37 -31.04 -4.41 -34.57
CA SER A 37 -31.77 -5.45 -35.29
C SER A 37 -30.88 -6.25 -36.26
N ASP A 38 -29.64 -5.81 -36.47
CA ASP A 38 -28.65 -6.51 -37.29
C ASP A 38 -27.90 -7.57 -36.47
N SER A 39 -27.44 -8.62 -37.16
CA SER A 39 -26.71 -9.73 -36.54
C SER A 39 -25.24 -9.44 -36.25
N ASN A 40 -24.72 -8.27 -36.65
CA ASN A 40 -23.29 -7.97 -36.61
C ASN A 40 -22.91 -7.07 -35.42
N THR A 41 -23.89 -6.40 -34.82
CA THR A 41 -23.70 -5.54 -33.66
C THR A 41 -23.85 -6.33 -32.37
N ASN A 42 -22.86 -6.25 -31.49
CA ASN A 42 -22.88 -6.92 -30.17
C ASN A 42 -22.84 -5.95 -28.99
N VAL A 43 -22.52 -4.67 -29.24
CA VAL A 43 -22.38 -3.63 -28.23
C VAL A 43 -22.73 -2.27 -28.84
N VAL A 44 -23.60 -1.50 -28.19
CA VAL A 44 -23.94 -0.13 -28.59
C VAL A 44 -24.33 0.72 -27.37
N LEU A 45 -23.75 1.91 -27.23
CA LEU A 45 -24.16 2.91 -26.25
C LEU A 45 -25.49 3.53 -26.69
N SER A 46 -26.50 3.46 -25.83
CA SER A 46 -27.84 4.02 -26.03
C SER A 46 -27.90 5.50 -25.66
N SER A 47 -27.43 5.86 -24.47
CA SER A 47 -27.49 7.24 -23.98
C SER A 47 -26.47 7.49 -22.88
N PHE A 48 -26.17 8.76 -22.64
CA PHE A 48 -25.38 9.21 -21.51
C PHE A 48 -25.79 10.60 -21.02
N SER A 49 -25.50 10.91 -19.76
CA SER A 49 -25.55 12.26 -19.19
C SER A 49 -24.42 12.44 -18.18
N TYR A 50 -23.93 13.67 -18.02
CA TYR A 50 -22.91 14.00 -17.04
C TYR A 50 -23.33 15.25 -16.26
N CYS A 51 -23.81 15.03 -15.03
CA CYS A 51 -24.49 16.06 -14.25
C CYS A 51 -24.18 15.95 -12.77
N GLY A 52 -23.91 17.07 -12.09
CA GLY A 52 -23.53 17.05 -10.67
C GLY A 52 -22.33 16.13 -10.38
N GLY A 53 -21.46 15.92 -11.38
CA GLY A 53 -20.34 15.01 -11.26
C GLY A 53 -20.65 13.53 -11.49
N VAL A 54 -21.87 13.16 -11.86
CA VAL A 54 -22.29 11.77 -12.09
C VAL A 54 -22.43 11.50 -13.59
N LEU A 55 -21.71 10.49 -14.09
CA LEU A 55 -21.87 9.94 -15.42
C LEU A 55 -22.92 8.82 -15.39
N ASN A 56 -24.08 9.10 -15.97
CA ASN A 56 -25.10 8.08 -16.22
C ASN A 56 -24.94 7.55 -17.65
N THR A 57 -25.02 6.24 -17.81
CA THR A 57 -24.88 5.59 -19.11
C THR A 57 -25.89 4.46 -19.26
N THR A 58 -26.29 4.22 -20.51
CA THR A 58 -27.12 3.06 -20.87
C THR A 58 -26.60 2.50 -22.19
N ALA A 59 -26.48 1.18 -22.29
CA ALA A 59 -26.00 0.46 -23.46
C ALA A 59 -26.83 -0.81 -23.71
N TYR A 60 -26.89 -1.23 -24.97
CA TYR A 60 -27.43 -2.53 -25.37
C TYR A 60 -26.28 -3.50 -25.65
N ILE A 61 -26.32 -4.66 -24.98
CA ILE A 61 -25.28 -5.70 -25.06
C ILE A 61 -25.91 -7.02 -25.51
N ASN A 62 -25.36 -7.66 -26.53
CA ASN A 62 -25.87 -8.94 -27.01
C ASN A 62 -25.51 -10.07 -26.04
N ASN A 63 -26.50 -10.86 -25.62
CA ASN A 63 -26.31 -11.94 -24.66
C ASN A 63 -25.61 -13.16 -25.30
N LEU A 64 -24.28 -13.18 -25.26
CA LEU A 64 -23.46 -14.23 -25.88
C LEU A 64 -22.90 -15.26 -24.89
N ALA A 65 -22.69 -14.87 -23.63
CA ALA A 65 -22.17 -15.73 -22.58
C ALA A 65 -22.61 -15.27 -21.17
N TYR A 66 -22.30 -16.06 -20.14
CA TYR A 66 -22.63 -15.68 -18.77
C TYR A 66 -21.63 -14.66 -18.22
N ASN A 67 -20.33 -14.91 -18.38
CA ASN A 67 -19.30 -13.99 -17.91
C ASN A 67 -19.05 -12.90 -18.96
N LYS A 68 -19.46 -11.67 -18.61
CA LYS A 68 -19.37 -10.48 -19.45
C LYS A 68 -18.72 -9.34 -18.69
N GLN A 69 -17.86 -8.58 -19.35
CA GLN A 69 -17.36 -7.31 -18.85
C GLN A 69 -17.66 -6.23 -19.88
N VAL A 70 -18.29 -5.13 -19.44
CA VAL A 70 -18.65 -4.00 -20.30
C VAL A 70 -18.05 -2.73 -19.73
N THR A 71 -17.21 -2.06 -20.51
CA THR A 71 -16.41 -0.93 -20.02
C THR A 71 -16.51 0.25 -20.97
N LEU A 72 -16.92 1.41 -20.45
CA LEU A 72 -16.90 2.67 -21.16
C LEU A 72 -15.64 3.46 -20.79
N TYR A 73 -14.85 3.85 -21.78
CA TYR A 73 -13.63 4.61 -21.62
C TYR A 73 -13.86 6.09 -21.93
N TYR A 74 -13.20 6.96 -21.18
CA TYR A 74 -13.30 8.41 -21.33
C TYR A 74 -11.96 9.13 -21.13
N THR A 75 -11.94 10.43 -21.37
CA THR A 75 -10.82 11.32 -21.03
C THR A 75 -11.15 12.22 -19.85
N ASP A 76 -10.18 12.43 -18.96
CA ASP A 76 -10.24 13.35 -17.82
C ASP A 76 -10.23 14.83 -18.26
N ARG A 77 -10.25 15.78 -17.30
CA ARG A 77 -10.12 17.23 -17.57
C ARG A 77 -8.80 17.64 -18.24
N GLN A 78 -7.78 16.82 -18.16
CA GLN A 78 -6.49 17.01 -18.81
C GLN A 78 -6.47 16.42 -20.24
N GLY A 79 -7.58 15.82 -20.68
CA GLY A 79 -7.66 15.14 -21.98
C GLY A 79 -6.90 13.82 -22.01
N ARG A 80 -6.58 13.24 -20.85
CA ARG A 80 -5.86 11.98 -20.71
C ARG A 80 -6.86 10.85 -20.48
N SER A 81 -6.63 9.71 -21.12
CA SER A 81 -7.37 8.47 -20.89
C SER A 81 -6.53 7.42 -20.17
N THR A 82 -5.39 7.81 -19.59
CA THR A 82 -4.41 6.92 -18.96
C THR A 82 -4.30 7.21 -17.46
N PRO A 83 -4.31 6.18 -16.59
CA PRO A 83 -4.42 4.76 -16.93
C PRO A 83 -5.89 4.32 -16.92
N LEU A 84 -6.55 4.44 -18.06
CA LEU A 84 -7.94 4.03 -18.33
C LEU A 84 -8.98 4.60 -17.37
N ALA A 85 -9.16 5.93 -17.46
CA ALA A 85 -10.38 6.58 -17.01
C ALA A 85 -11.58 5.88 -17.66
N SER A 86 -12.27 5.05 -16.87
CA SER A 86 -13.30 4.15 -17.37
C SER A 86 -14.36 3.90 -16.32
N VAL A 87 -15.55 3.50 -16.79
CA VAL A 87 -16.65 3.05 -15.93
C VAL A 87 -17.12 1.69 -16.40
N ALA A 88 -17.25 0.76 -15.45
CA ALA A 88 -17.89 -0.52 -15.70
C ALA A 88 -19.41 -0.32 -15.75
N LEU A 89 -20.05 -0.95 -16.73
CA LEU A 89 -21.50 -1.05 -16.79
C LEU A 89 -21.93 -2.37 -16.18
N SER A 90 -23.10 -2.39 -15.54
CA SER A 90 -23.69 -3.60 -14.96
C SER A 90 -25.00 -3.94 -15.66
N TYR A 91 -25.32 -5.24 -15.73
CA TYR A 91 -26.61 -5.73 -16.19
C TYR A 91 -27.75 -5.08 -15.41
N GLN A 92 -28.76 -4.59 -16.12
CA GLN A 92 -29.98 -4.05 -15.53
C GLN A 92 -31.15 -4.98 -15.82
N ASN A 93 -31.46 -5.21 -17.10
CA ASN A 93 -32.64 -5.96 -17.54
C ASN A 93 -32.42 -6.59 -18.93
N GLY A 94 -33.21 -7.61 -19.29
CA GLY A 94 -33.30 -8.09 -20.67
C GLY A 94 -34.17 -7.18 -21.55
N VAL A 95 -33.91 -7.16 -22.86
CA VAL A 95 -34.75 -6.44 -23.84
C VAL A 95 -35.74 -7.42 -24.47
N GLU A 96 -37.04 -7.17 -24.28
CA GLU A 96 -38.11 -8.03 -24.79
C GLU A 96 -37.99 -8.30 -26.30
N ASN A 97 -38.25 -9.54 -26.70
CA ASN A 97 -38.26 -10.00 -28.10
C ASN A 97 -36.92 -9.81 -28.85
N THR A 98 -35.80 -9.69 -28.12
CA THR A 98 -34.45 -9.65 -28.68
C THR A 98 -33.49 -10.52 -27.86
N ASN A 99 -32.27 -10.72 -28.35
CA ASN A 99 -31.19 -11.34 -27.57
C ASN A 99 -30.33 -10.30 -26.81
N PHE A 100 -30.77 -9.03 -26.74
CA PHE A 100 -30.02 -7.96 -26.10
C PHE A 100 -30.43 -7.77 -24.64
N GLU A 101 -29.49 -7.22 -23.87
CA GLU A 101 -29.62 -6.81 -22.48
C GLU A 101 -29.35 -5.31 -22.38
N ILE A 102 -30.03 -4.66 -21.43
CA ILE A 102 -29.73 -3.28 -21.02
C ILE A 102 -28.68 -3.35 -19.93
N TRP A 103 -27.58 -2.65 -20.18
CA TRP A 103 -26.49 -2.43 -19.24
C TRP A 103 -26.39 -0.94 -18.96
N GLY A 104 -26.02 -0.56 -17.75
CA GLY A 104 -25.92 0.85 -17.39
C GLY A 104 -25.00 1.10 -16.22
N SER A 105 -24.67 2.36 -16.03
CA SER A 105 -23.93 2.86 -14.88
C SER A 105 -24.50 4.19 -14.41
N SER A 106 -24.33 4.48 -13.13
CA SER A 106 -24.51 5.79 -12.52
C SER A 106 -23.29 6.01 -11.64
N THR A 107 -22.24 6.57 -12.23
CA THR A 107 -20.90 6.58 -11.63
C THR A 107 -20.48 8.00 -11.32
N LEU A 108 -20.09 8.23 -10.07
CA LEU A 108 -19.48 9.49 -9.66
C LEU A 108 -18.10 9.62 -10.31
N ALA A 109 -17.94 10.59 -11.22
CA ALA A 109 -16.76 10.75 -12.07
C ALA A 109 -16.26 12.21 -12.12
N TYR A 110 -16.47 12.94 -11.01
CA TYR A 110 -16.15 14.37 -10.93
C TYR A 110 -14.73 14.67 -10.49
N VAL A 111 -14.03 13.73 -9.85
CA VAL A 111 -12.67 14.01 -9.38
C VAL A 111 -11.76 14.18 -10.59
N ASP A 112 -11.83 13.26 -11.55
CA ASP A 112 -11.21 13.42 -12.87
C ASP A 112 -11.92 14.43 -13.75
N GLY A 113 -13.25 14.47 -13.64
CA GLY A 113 -14.12 15.07 -14.65
C GLY A 113 -14.07 14.29 -15.96
N ILE A 114 -14.95 14.66 -16.90
CA ILE A 114 -15.06 13.98 -18.18
C ILE A 114 -15.10 14.99 -19.30
N THR A 115 -14.24 14.80 -20.31
CA THR A 115 -14.20 15.65 -21.51
C THR A 115 -14.71 14.92 -22.76
N GLN A 116 -14.46 13.61 -22.88
CA GLN A 116 -14.86 12.83 -24.05
C GLN A 116 -15.10 11.36 -23.71
N LEU A 117 -16.15 10.74 -24.26
CA LEU A 117 -16.30 9.28 -24.31
C LEU A 117 -15.56 8.74 -25.53
N LEU A 118 -14.65 7.80 -25.29
CA LEU A 118 -13.78 7.23 -26.31
C LEU A 118 -14.41 5.99 -26.92
N ASN A 119 -14.51 4.91 -26.14
CA ASN A 119 -14.90 3.58 -26.62
C ASN A 119 -15.79 2.88 -25.60
N LEU A 120 -16.72 2.04 -26.05
CA LEU A 120 -17.43 1.07 -25.23
C LEU A 120 -16.96 -0.33 -25.64
N THR A 121 -16.40 -1.10 -24.71
CA THR A 121 -15.98 -2.48 -24.94
C THR A 121 -16.96 -3.45 -24.28
N TYR A 122 -17.09 -4.63 -24.89
CA TYR A 122 -17.80 -5.78 -24.39
C TYR A 122 -16.89 -7.00 -24.54
N ASN A 123 -16.28 -7.41 -23.43
CA ASN A 123 -15.46 -8.61 -23.34
C ASN A 123 -16.34 -9.81 -22.94
N VAL A 124 -16.44 -10.78 -23.86
CA VAL A 124 -17.07 -12.08 -23.63
C VAL A 124 -16.01 -13.00 -23.05
N VAL A 125 -15.88 -12.98 -21.72
CA VAL A 125 -14.78 -13.61 -20.99
C VAL A 125 -14.67 -15.10 -21.32
N ASP A 126 -15.82 -15.79 -21.33
CA ASP A 126 -15.91 -17.22 -21.62
C ASP A 126 -15.40 -17.60 -23.03
N LEU A 127 -15.44 -16.66 -23.97
CA LEU A 127 -15.07 -16.87 -25.37
C LEU A 127 -13.75 -16.20 -25.75
N GLY A 128 -13.10 -15.48 -24.83
CA GLY A 128 -11.90 -14.70 -25.09
C GLY A 128 -12.06 -13.69 -26.24
N THR A 129 -13.27 -13.17 -26.46
CA THR A 129 -13.61 -12.29 -27.58
C THR A 129 -14.05 -10.93 -27.08
N VAL A 130 -13.52 -9.85 -27.67
CA VAL A 130 -13.86 -8.47 -27.32
C VAL A 130 -14.53 -7.77 -28.50
N TYR A 131 -15.71 -7.20 -28.25
CA TYR A 131 -16.40 -6.30 -29.18
C TYR A 131 -16.21 -4.86 -28.72
N THR A 132 -16.08 -3.93 -29.66
CA THR A 132 -15.84 -2.52 -29.35
C THR A 132 -16.70 -1.63 -30.22
N GLN A 133 -17.29 -0.60 -29.62
CA GLN A 133 -17.86 0.54 -30.31
C GLN A 133 -16.99 1.79 -30.05
N SER A 134 -16.46 2.40 -31.10
CA SER A 134 -15.86 3.73 -31.01
C SER A 134 -16.95 4.80 -30.93
N LEU A 135 -16.83 5.73 -29.99
CA LEU A 135 -17.85 6.74 -29.69
C LEU A 135 -17.40 8.14 -30.12
N ASN A 136 -16.20 8.56 -29.70
CA ASN A 136 -15.66 9.91 -29.91
C ASN A 136 -16.65 11.03 -29.52
N GLN A 137 -17.45 10.84 -28.47
CA GLN A 137 -18.50 11.80 -28.07
C GLN A 137 -17.96 12.80 -27.06
N THR A 138 -18.01 14.09 -27.37
CA THR A 138 -17.71 15.14 -26.39
C THR A 138 -18.74 15.13 -25.27
N VAL A 139 -18.27 15.23 -24.03
CA VAL A 139 -19.13 15.32 -22.85
C VAL A 139 -19.15 16.77 -22.38
N VAL A 140 -20.34 17.33 -22.24
CA VAL A 140 -20.56 18.66 -21.67
C VAL A 140 -21.30 18.48 -20.35
N ALA A 141 -20.68 18.91 -19.26
CA ALA A 141 -21.34 18.91 -17.95
C ALA A 141 -22.60 19.79 -17.99
N SER A 142 -23.69 19.29 -17.42
CA SER A 142 -24.95 20.01 -17.31
C SER A 142 -25.55 19.82 -15.92
N GLY A 143 -26.65 20.51 -15.61
CA GLY A 143 -27.28 20.42 -14.31
C GLY A 143 -26.50 21.12 -13.19
N GLU A 144 -26.56 20.54 -11.98
CA GLU A 144 -25.83 21.06 -10.81
C GLU A 144 -24.31 21.05 -11.06
N PRO A 145 -23.57 22.02 -10.50
CA PRO A 145 -22.12 22.02 -10.58
C PRO A 145 -21.54 20.78 -9.93
N GLU A 146 -20.39 20.35 -10.43
CA GLU A 146 -19.65 19.24 -9.87
C GLU A 146 -19.25 19.54 -8.41
N PRO A 147 -19.22 18.52 -7.53
CA PRO A 147 -18.66 18.69 -6.19
C PRO A 147 -17.18 19.08 -6.26
N THR A 148 -16.70 19.79 -5.25
CA THR A 148 -15.26 19.91 -5.02
C THR A 148 -14.73 18.65 -4.35
N LEU A 149 -13.45 18.33 -4.55
CA LEU A 149 -12.80 17.26 -3.80
C LEU A 149 -12.96 17.54 -2.30
N ALA A 150 -13.43 16.55 -1.54
CA ALA A 150 -13.61 16.70 -0.11
C ALA A 150 -12.24 16.93 0.57
N ALA A 151 -12.17 17.94 1.43
CA ALA A 151 -11.06 18.09 2.35
C ALA A 151 -11.11 16.97 3.40
N PRO A 152 -9.95 16.55 3.96
CA PRO A 152 -9.94 15.71 5.14
C PRO A 152 -10.82 16.31 6.27
N PRO A 153 -11.47 15.48 7.10
CA PRO A 153 -12.27 15.97 8.23
C PRO A 153 -11.39 16.69 9.25
N ALA A 154 -11.99 17.44 10.16
CA ALA A 154 -11.25 18.03 11.27
C ALA A 154 -10.64 16.93 12.18
N PRO A 155 -9.46 17.16 12.77
CA PRO A 155 -8.85 16.18 13.68
C PRO A 155 -9.68 15.97 14.94
N TYR A 156 -9.84 14.71 15.34
CA TYR A 156 -10.56 14.35 16.58
C TYR A 156 -9.68 14.40 17.83
N ALA A 157 -8.36 14.46 17.65
CA ALA A 157 -7.37 14.48 18.72
C ALA A 157 -6.10 15.23 18.29
N MET A 158 -5.26 15.56 19.26
CA MET A 158 -3.95 16.20 19.08
C MET A 158 -2.93 15.54 20.02
N PRO A 159 -2.56 14.26 19.80
CA PRO A 159 -1.57 13.58 20.62
C PRO A 159 -0.20 14.24 20.45
N LEU A 160 0.59 14.29 21.53
CA LEU A 160 1.91 14.92 21.54
C LEU A 160 2.93 14.00 22.20
N GLY A 161 4.13 13.96 21.62
CA GLY A 161 5.30 13.28 22.17
C GLY A 161 5.14 11.75 22.31
N PHE A 162 6.05 11.14 23.07
CA PHE A 162 6.04 9.69 23.32
C PHE A 162 5.30 9.35 24.61
N GLY A 163 4.44 8.33 24.55
CA GLY A 163 3.75 7.75 25.71
C GLY A 163 4.55 6.66 26.41
N ASP A 164 4.53 6.65 27.74
CA ASP A 164 5.16 5.62 28.58
C ASP A 164 4.51 4.23 28.38
N ASP A 165 3.23 4.21 28.04
CA ASP A 165 2.47 2.99 27.82
C ASP A 165 2.93 2.24 26.55
N ILE A 166 3.34 2.97 25.50
CA ILE A 166 3.94 2.42 24.28
C ILE A 166 5.42 2.11 24.50
N THR A 167 6.11 2.94 25.28
CA THR A 167 7.49 2.66 25.72
C THR A 167 7.59 1.31 26.41
N SER A 168 6.68 1.03 27.35
CA SER A 168 6.66 -0.23 28.10
C SER A 168 6.22 -1.40 27.21
N TRP A 169 5.23 -1.20 26.34
CA TRP A 169 4.71 -2.25 25.47
C TRP A 169 5.70 -2.67 24.37
N LEU A 170 6.53 -1.75 23.88
CA LEU A 170 7.56 -2.01 22.88
C LEU A 170 8.96 -2.25 23.46
N ALA A 171 9.14 -2.29 24.78
CA ALA A 171 10.48 -2.44 25.38
C ALA A 171 11.13 -3.79 25.02
N ALA A 172 12.43 -3.85 24.76
CA ALA A 172 13.18 -5.09 24.56
C ALA A 172 13.39 -5.85 25.90
N SER A 173 12.29 -6.25 26.54
CA SER A 173 12.27 -6.85 27.87
C SER A 173 11.15 -7.89 27.98
N ASN A 174 11.36 -8.89 28.85
CA ASN A 174 10.42 -9.99 29.01
C ASN A 174 9.00 -9.51 29.36
N GLY A 175 8.01 -10.04 28.65
CA GLY A 175 6.59 -9.69 28.83
C GLY A 175 6.12 -8.49 28.01
N SER A 176 6.99 -7.84 27.23
CA SER A 176 6.57 -6.82 26.25
C SER A 176 6.02 -7.46 24.97
N GLN A 177 5.33 -6.65 24.16
CA GLN A 177 4.88 -7.11 22.85
C GLN A 177 6.04 -7.33 21.89
N VAL A 178 7.07 -6.48 21.87
CA VAL A 178 8.16 -6.68 20.90
C VAL A 178 8.88 -8.01 21.12
N THR A 179 9.05 -8.44 22.38
CA THR A 179 9.62 -9.76 22.70
C THR A 179 8.66 -10.90 22.36
N ALA A 180 7.34 -10.72 22.55
CA ALA A 180 6.34 -11.68 22.10
C ALA A 180 6.33 -11.82 20.57
N SER A 181 6.34 -10.69 19.84
CA SER A 181 6.41 -10.63 18.38
C SER A 181 7.69 -11.28 17.87
N TYR A 182 8.84 -10.97 18.48
CA TYR A 182 10.12 -11.61 18.18
C TYR A 182 10.00 -13.14 18.29
N SER A 183 9.55 -13.66 19.43
CA SER A 183 9.45 -15.11 19.65
C SER A 183 8.47 -15.78 18.69
N LYS A 184 7.32 -15.16 18.44
CA LYS A 184 6.27 -15.71 17.56
C LYS A 184 6.64 -15.64 16.08
N MET A 185 7.40 -14.61 15.65
CA MET A 185 7.99 -14.53 14.32
C MET A 185 9.00 -15.65 14.09
N PHE A 186 9.95 -15.86 15.01
CA PHE A 186 10.94 -16.95 14.89
C PHE A 186 10.32 -18.34 14.94
N ARG A 187 9.16 -18.50 15.58
CA ARG A 187 8.38 -19.76 15.55
C ARG A 187 7.80 -20.10 14.17
N ASN A 188 7.73 -19.11 13.26
CA ASN A 188 7.25 -19.27 11.89
C ASN A 188 8.39 -19.39 10.86
N ILE A 189 9.64 -19.10 11.27
CA ILE A 189 10.85 -19.36 10.47
C ILE A 189 11.26 -20.81 10.69
N ASP A 190 11.54 -21.56 9.62
CA ASP A 190 11.82 -23.00 9.67
C ASP A 190 10.81 -23.73 10.56
N PRO A 191 9.50 -23.62 10.25
CA PRO A 191 8.45 -24.09 11.14
C PRO A 191 8.60 -25.60 11.36
N ASN A 192 8.35 -26.05 12.59
CA ASN A 192 8.38 -27.48 12.94
C ASN A 192 7.17 -28.23 12.36
N ILE A 193 7.15 -28.33 11.04
CA ILE A 193 6.13 -28.97 10.21
C ILE A 193 6.81 -30.06 9.41
N THR A 194 6.19 -31.24 9.36
CA THR A 194 6.76 -32.38 8.63
C THR A 194 6.92 -32.03 7.14
N GLY A 195 8.17 -32.06 6.65
CA GLY A 195 8.49 -31.78 5.26
C GLY A 195 8.91 -30.34 4.96
N ALA A 196 8.83 -29.42 5.92
CA ALA A 196 9.40 -28.09 5.78
C ALA A 196 10.94 -28.17 5.67
N VAL A 197 11.55 -27.34 4.82
CA VAL A 197 13.01 -27.26 4.64
C VAL A 197 13.60 -26.04 5.33
N ASP A 198 14.93 -25.96 5.43
CA ASP A 198 15.60 -24.80 6.07
C ASP A 198 15.55 -23.57 5.14
N GLY A 199 15.44 -22.39 5.73
CA GLY A 199 15.37 -21.11 5.04
C GLY A 199 13.96 -20.67 4.64
N VAL A 200 12.91 -21.42 4.99
CA VAL A 200 11.52 -21.08 4.64
C VAL A 200 10.81 -20.36 5.76
N VAL A 201 9.84 -19.52 5.43
CA VAL A 201 8.98 -18.85 6.42
C VAL A 201 7.54 -19.13 6.09
N VAL A 202 6.78 -19.68 7.04
CA VAL A 202 5.34 -19.81 6.86
C VAL A 202 4.67 -18.44 7.03
N ALA A 203 3.77 -18.05 6.12
CA ALA A 203 3.10 -16.74 6.19
C ALA A 203 2.31 -16.56 7.49
N GLY A 204 1.63 -17.61 7.95
CA GLY A 204 1.00 -17.63 9.28
C GLY A 204 0.56 -19.03 9.71
N ARG A 205 0.02 -19.15 10.91
CA ARG A 205 -0.31 -20.44 11.54
C ARG A 205 -1.78 -20.84 11.32
N SER A 206 -2.23 -20.72 10.08
CA SER A 206 -3.52 -21.26 9.63
C SER A 206 -3.29 -22.17 8.41
N GLY A 207 -3.74 -23.41 8.47
CA GLY A 207 -3.55 -24.39 7.40
C GLY A 207 -3.58 -25.86 7.83
N PRO A 208 -3.23 -26.79 6.92
CA PRO A 208 -3.28 -28.24 7.15
C PRO A 208 -2.60 -28.75 8.43
N SER A 209 -1.53 -28.11 8.88
CA SER A 209 -0.71 -28.51 10.03
C SER A 209 -1.06 -27.79 11.34
N PHE A 210 -1.91 -26.76 11.32
CA PHE A 210 -2.24 -25.93 12.50
C PHE A 210 -3.63 -26.21 13.07
N GLU A 211 -4.00 -25.65 14.23
CA GLU A 211 -5.36 -25.80 14.73
C GLU A 211 -6.36 -25.03 13.87
N SER A 212 -6.05 -23.76 13.57
CA SER A 212 -6.79 -22.98 12.59
C SER A 212 -6.56 -23.50 11.18
N LYS A 213 -7.64 -23.69 10.42
CA LYS A 213 -7.62 -24.27 9.07
C LYS A 213 -7.92 -23.29 7.96
N LEU A 214 -8.59 -22.19 8.29
CA LEU A 214 -9.01 -21.17 7.33
C LEU A 214 -8.60 -19.79 7.86
N PRO A 215 -8.04 -18.92 7.02
CA PRO A 215 -7.63 -19.19 5.64
C PRO A 215 -6.40 -20.13 5.58
N ASP A 216 -6.13 -20.76 4.43
CA ASP A 216 -4.95 -21.62 4.27
C ASP A 216 -3.73 -20.78 3.86
N TYR A 217 -2.88 -20.48 4.85
CA TYR A 217 -1.68 -19.64 4.73
C TYR A 217 -0.41 -20.44 5.03
N GLU A 218 -0.47 -21.76 4.99
CA GLU A 218 0.67 -22.66 5.20
C GLU A 218 1.55 -22.76 3.95
N TYR A 219 2.06 -21.62 3.50
CA TYR A 219 2.99 -21.49 2.38
C TYR A 219 4.09 -20.49 2.71
N ASP A 220 5.17 -20.59 1.94
CA ASP A 220 6.24 -19.61 1.87
C ASP A 220 5.91 -18.62 0.74
N TRP A 221 5.61 -17.38 1.09
CA TRP A 221 5.51 -16.29 0.11
C TRP A 221 6.85 -15.57 0.02
N VAL A 222 7.33 -15.32 -1.19
CA VAL A 222 8.64 -14.70 -1.42
C VAL A 222 8.71 -13.31 -0.75
N ARG A 223 7.62 -12.54 -0.79
CA ARG A 223 7.50 -11.23 -0.12
C ARG A 223 7.52 -11.38 1.40
N ASP A 224 6.66 -12.21 1.97
CA ASP A 224 6.54 -12.37 3.42
C ASP A 224 7.84 -12.89 4.04
N SER A 225 8.48 -13.86 3.37
CA SER A 225 9.79 -14.39 3.76
C SER A 225 10.89 -13.36 3.65
N SER A 226 10.96 -12.58 2.57
CA SER A 226 12.00 -11.56 2.43
C SER A 226 11.86 -10.45 3.48
N LEU A 227 10.66 -9.94 3.71
CA LEU A 227 10.39 -8.91 4.73
C LEU A 227 10.67 -9.42 6.15
N THR A 228 10.37 -10.70 6.42
CA THR A 228 10.75 -11.34 7.69
C THR A 228 12.27 -11.44 7.82
N MET A 229 12.97 -11.83 6.76
CA MET A 229 14.42 -11.96 6.76
C MET A 229 15.14 -10.60 6.79
N GLU A 230 14.51 -9.50 6.35
CA GLU A 230 15.00 -8.13 6.56
C GLU A 230 15.07 -7.81 8.07
N VAL A 231 14.13 -8.31 8.89
CA VAL A 231 14.21 -8.20 10.35
C VAL A 231 15.37 -9.05 10.89
N VAL A 232 15.52 -10.29 10.43
CA VAL A 232 16.64 -11.17 10.84
C VAL A 232 17.99 -10.55 10.48
N GLN A 233 18.10 -9.90 9.32
CA GLN A 233 19.27 -9.17 8.88
C GLN A 233 19.60 -8.01 9.82
N GLN A 234 18.61 -7.22 10.25
CA GLN A 234 18.82 -6.12 11.19
C GLN A 234 19.33 -6.64 12.56
N LEU A 235 18.78 -7.78 13.02
CA LEU A 235 19.24 -8.44 14.23
C LEU A 235 20.67 -8.96 14.09
N TYR A 236 21.03 -9.58 12.96
CA TYR A 236 22.41 -10.01 12.67
C TYR A 236 23.40 -8.84 12.72
N ALA A 237 23.05 -7.73 12.07
CA ALA A 237 23.89 -6.54 11.99
C ALA A 237 24.15 -5.95 13.40
N ALA A 238 23.15 -5.98 14.28
CA ALA A 238 23.24 -5.43 15.63
C ALA A 238 23.74 -6.41 16.70
N ALA A 239 23.69 -7.73 16.46
CA ALA A 239 24.08 -8.73 17.45
C ALA A 239 25.57 -8.62 17.83
N THR A 240 25.82 -8.64 19.14
CA THR A 240 27.16 -8.69 19.74
C THR A 240 27.46 -10.02 20.43
N GLU A 241 26.42 -10.74 20.86
CA GLU A 241 26.56 -12.10 21.38
C GLU A 241 26.87 -13.08 20.24
N ALA A 242 27.97 -13.82 20.37
CA ALA A 242 28.52 -14.65 19.29
C ALA A 242 27.54 -15.74 18.82
N ASP A 243 26.88 -16.42 19.76
CA ASP A 243 25.92 -17.49 19.45
C ASP A 243 24.67 -16.95 18.74
N ALA A 244 24.15 -15.80 19.19
CA ALA A 244 23.01 -15.14 18.55
C ALA A 244 23.37 -14.68 17.13
N LYS A 245 24.53 -14.02 16.97
CA LYS A 245 25.01 -13.56 15.66
C LYS A 245 25.21 -14.72 14.70
N GLN A 246 25.81 -15.82 15.14
CA GLN A 246 25.99 -17.02 14.30
C GLN A 246 24.65 -17.63 13.90
N ALA A 247 23.68 -17.71 14.82
CA ALA A 247 22.37 -18.26 14.51
C ALA A 247 21.63 -17.44 13.43
N TYR A 248 21.67 -16.11 13.49
CA TYR A 248 21.10 -15.26 12.44
C TYR A 248 21.85 -15.40 11.11
N GLU A 249 23.18 -15.49 11.16
CA GLU A 249 24.01 -15.71 9.96
C GLU A 249 23.64 -17.01 9.25
N ASP A 250 23.56 -18.10 10.01
CA ASP A 250 23.19 -19.42 9.50
C ASP A 250 21.78 -19.38 8.88
N GLN A 251 20.84 -18.70 9.53
CA GLN A 251 19.47 -18.53 9.02
C GLN A 251 19.42 -17.77 7.70
N LEU A 252 20.17 -16.66 7.57
CA LEU A 252 20.19 -15.85 6.36
C LEU A 252 20.86 -16.58 5.18
N PHE A 253 21.89 -17.40 5.44
CA PHE A 253 22.44 -18.30 4.42
C PHE A 253 21.47 -19.44 4.06
N ALA A 254 20.70 -19.96 5.01
CA ALA A 254 19.65 -20.94 4.72
C ALA A 254 18.55 -20.33 3.85
N TYR A 255 18.11 -19.10 4.13
CA TYR A 255 17.16 -18.37 3.31
C TYR A 255 17.69 -18.14 1.88
N ALA A 256 18.95 -17.72 1.72
CA ALA A 256 19.57 -17.58 0.39
C ALA A 256 19.55 -18.90 -0.41
N MET A 257 19.82 -20.03 0.26
CA MET A 257 19.73 -21.36 -0.33
C MET A 257 18.30 -21.71 -0.73
N ALA A 258 17.33 -21.51 0.15
CA ALA A 258 15.91 -21.79 -0.12
C ALA A 258 15.43 -21.00 -1.33
N ARG A 259 15.69 -19.69 -1.36
CA ARG A 259 15.38 -18.82 -2.50
C ARG A 259 16.00 -19.31 -3.81
N ALA A 260 17.27 -19.74 -3.77
CA ALA A 260 17.92 -20.29 -4.97
C ALA A 260 17.27 -21.61 -5.44
N VAL A 261 16.76 -22.45 -4.54
CA VAL A 261 16.02 -23.67 -4.91
C VAL A 261 14.71 -23.30 -5.60
N GLU A 262 13.91 -22.39 -5.02
CA GLU A 262 12.66 -21.90 -5.60
C GLU A 262 12.84 -21.36 -7.02
N GLN A 263 13.86 -20.51 -7.23
CA GLN A 263 14.18 -19.93 -8.53
C GLN A 263 14.49 -20.96 -9.63
N ASN A 264 14.77 -22.21 -9.27
CA ASN A 264 15.13 -23.28 -10.18
C ASN A 264 14.10 -24.43 -10.21
N ASP A 265 12.93 -24.26 -9.58
CA ASP A 265 11.85 -25.24 -9.71
C ASP A 265 11.47 -25.40 -11.19
N PRO A 266 11.41 -26.62 -11.74
CA PRO A 266 11.09 -26.83 -13.15
C PRO A 266 9.64 -26.51 -13.52
N ASN A 267 8.75 -26.29 -12.55
CA ASN A 267 7.32 -26.07 -12.76
C ASN A 267 6.88 -24.61 -12.57
N LEU A 268 7.81 -23.66 -12.43
CA LEU A 268 7.49 -22.23 -12.39
C LEU A 268 6.64 -21.84 -13.63
N GLN A 269 5.50 -21.20 -13.40
CA GLN A 269 4.56 -20.78 -14.45
C GLN A 269 4.84 -19.34 -14.92
N THR A 270 5.34 -18.48 -14.02
CA THR A 270 5.66 -17.07 -14.29
C THR A 270 7.11 -16.69 -13.97
N GLY A 271 8.02 -17.67 -14.03
CA GLY A 271 9.44 -17.45 -13.72
C GLY A 271 9.65 -17.02 -12.26
N LEU A 272 10.47 -15.99 -12.03
CA LEU A 272 10.78 -15.55 -10.67
C LEU A 272 9.66 -14.73 -10.01
N GLY A 273 8.63 -14.34 -10.78
CA GLY A 273 7.43 -13.70 -10.25
C GLY A 273 6.43 -14.68 -9.65
N GLU A 274 6.77 -15.94 -9.44
CA GLU A 274 5.93 -16.85 -8.66
C GLU A 274 5.79 -16.33 -7.22
N PRO A 275 4.56 -16.10 -6.71
CA PRO A 275 4.38 -15.47 -5.41
C PRO A 275 4.75 -16.38 -4.23
N LYS A 276 4.41 -17.68 -4.35
CA LYS A 276 4.45 -18.60 -3.21
C LYS A 276 4.81 -20.04 -3.56
N PHE A 277 5.36 -20.72 -2.56
CA PHE A 277 5.86 -22.08 -2.59
C PHE A 277 5.30 -22.86 -1.40
N TYR A 278 5.20 -24.18 -1.53
CA TYR A 278 5.01 -25.03 -0.36
C TYR A 278 6.26 -24.98 0.52
N LEU A 279 6.11 -25.25 1.82
CA LEU A 279 7.21 -25.22 2.79
C LEU A 279 8.35 -26.22 2.51
N ASN A 280 8.17 -27.13 1.55
CA ASN A 280 9.21 -28.04 1.05
C ASN A 280 9.98 -27.47 -0.18
N ASN A 281 9.86 -26.18 -0.48
CA ASN A 281 10.41 -25.45 -1.63
C ASN A 281 9.89 -25.87 -3.02
N THR A 282 8.77 -26.56 -3.11
CA THR A 282 8.12 -26.83 -4.41
C THR A 282 7.10 -25.74 -4.74
N VAL A 283 7.03 -25.35 -6.01
CA VAL A 283 6.11 -24.27 -6.44
C VAL A 283 4.64 -24.67 -6.26
N PHE A 284 3.81 -23.71 -5.82
CA PHE A 284 2.37 -23.86 -5.83
C PHE A 284 1.80 -23.73 -7.25
N THR A 285 1.29 -24.82 -7.81
CA THR A 285 0.82 -24.90 -9.21
C THR A 285 -0.68 -24.63 -9.40
N GLY A 286 -1.43 -24.38 -8.32
CA GLY A 286 -2.86 -24.07 -8.37
C GLY A 286 -3.15 -22.66 -8.89
N PRO A 287 -4.42 -22.32 -9.21
CA PRO A 287 -4.81 -20.96 -9.58
C PRO A 287 -4.43 -19.94 -8.50
N TRP A 288 -3.82 -18.82 -8.91
CA TRP A 288 -3.36 -17.77 -8.02
C TRP A 288 -3.14 -16.46 -8.79
N GLY A 289 -3.14 -15.32 -8.09
CA GLY A 289 -2.77 -14.01 -8.63
C GLY A 289 -1.26 -13.91 -8.89
N ARG A 290 -0.80 -14.47 -10.01
CA ARG A 290 0.60 -14.49 -10.47
C ARG A 290 0.76 -13.82 -11.84
N PRO A 291 1.91 -13.19 -12.15
CA PRO A 291 3.08 -13.02 -11.27
C PRO A 291 2.89 -11.94 -10.21
N GLN A 292 3.74 -11.93 -9.18
CA GLN A 292 3.99 -10.81 -8.26
C GLN A 292 5.46 -10.43 -8.33
N ASN A 293 5.75 -9.28 -8.94
CA ASN A 293 7.13 -8.89 -9.31
C ASN A 293 7.86 -8.07 -8.23
N ASP A 294 7.27 -7.91 -7.05
CA ASP A 294 7.85 -7.34 -5.84
C ASP A 294 8.70 -8.35 -5.05
N GLY A 295 8.34 -9.65 -5.09
CA GLY A 295 9.06 -10.73 -4.41
C GLY A 295 10.56 -10.79 -4.76
N PRO A 296 10.96 -10.91 -6.04
CA PRO A 296 12.38 -10.88 -6.43
C PRO A 296 13.12 -9.63 -5.96
N ALA A 297 12.46 -8.47 -5.96
CA ALA A 297 13.09 -7.22 -5.54
C ALA A 297 13.37 -7.21 -4.03
N THR A 298 12.36 -7.55 -3.21
CA THR A 298 12.49 -7.58 -1.75
C THR A 298 13.45 -8.66 -1.26
N ALA A 299 13.47 -9.83 -1.90
CA ALA A 299 14.45 -10.89 -1.63
C ALA A 299 15.89 -10.43 -1.93
N ALA A 300 16.11 -9.77 -3.08
CA ALA A 300 17.42 -9.24 -3.44
C ALA A 300 17.89 -8.14 -2.49
N ILE A 301 17.01 -7.22 -2.08
CA ILE A 301 17.31 -6.17 -1.09
C ILE A 301 17.83 -6.79 0.20
N THR A 302 17.05 -7.68 0.79
CA THR A 302 17.36 -8.34 2.08
C THR A 302 18.72 -9.03 2.05
N LEU A 303 18.98 -9.82 1.00
CA LEU A 303 20.22 -10.57 0.87
C LEU A 303 21.44 -9.69 0.56
N MET A 304 21.26 -8.56 -0.13
CA MET A 304 22.32 -7.58 -0.31
C MET A 304 22.68 -6.87 1.00
N GLU A 305 21.68 -6.51 1.81
CA GLU A 305 21.91 -5.91 3.14
C GLU A 305 22.61 -6.88 4.09
N PHE A 306 22.24 -8.16 4.03
CA PHE A 306 22.97 -9.21 4.73
C PHE A 306 24.41 -9.33 4.22
N ALA A 307 24.62 -9.37 2.91
CA ALA A 307 25.96 -9.47 2.33
C ALA A 307 26.86 -8.30 2.74
N GLU A 308 26.35 -7.07 2.73
CA GLU A 308 27.08 -5.88 3.20
C GLU A 308 27.41 -5.99 4.69
N SER A 309 26.45 -6.40 5.52
CA SER A 309 26.65 -6.56 6.97
C SER A 309 27.64 -7.69 7.30
N TYR A 310 27.58 -8.80 6.56
CA TYR A 310 28.49 -9.94 6.71
C TYR A 310 29.92 -9.53 6.36
N MET A 311 30.12 -8.81 5.27
CA MET A 311 31.44 -8.26 4.92
C MET A 311 31.94 -7.24 5.94
N ALA A 312 31.06 -6.36 6.45
CA ALA A 312 31.40 -5.40 7.50
C ALA A 312 31.82 -6.08 8.81
N ALA A 313 31.27 -7.27 9.11
CA ALA A 313 31.63 -8.10 10.27
C ALA A 313 32.92 -8.93 10.06
N GLY A 314 33.62 -8.78 8.92
CA GLY A 314 34.84 -9.51 8.59
C GLY A 314 34.63 -10.79 7.78
N GLY A 315 33.41 -11.03 7.31
CA GLY A 315 33.07 -12.12 6.39
C GLY A 315 33.76 -11.99 5.03
N ASN A 316 33.97 -13.12 4.35
CA ASN A 316 34.70 -13.16 3.09
C ASN A 316 33.80 -12.85 1.87
N GLN A 317 34.21 -11.91 1.01
CA GLN A 317 33.53 -11.59 -0.26
C GLN A 317 33.35 -12.81 -1.16
N THR A 318 34.25 -13.80 -1.11
CA THR A 318 34.12 -15.07 -1.85
C THR A 318 32.88 -15.85 -1.40
N THR A 319 32.58 -15.87 -0.09
CA THR A 319 31.37 -16.51 0.44
C THR A 319 30.12 -15.79 -0.07
N VAL A 320 30.15 -14.45 -0.10
CA VAL A 320 29.06 -13.64 -0.66
C VAL A 320 28.83 -13.95 -2.13
N LEU A 321 29.89 -13.99 -2.95
CA LEU A 321 29.78 -14.38 -4.35
C LEU A 321 29.19 -15.79 -4.50
N GLN A 322 29.69 -16.75 -3.72
CA GLN A 322 29.32 -18.16 -3.83
C GLN A 322 27.91 -18.49 -3.34
N LYS A 323 27.41 -17.80 -2.32
CA LYS A 323 26.17 -18.17 -1.61
C LYS A 323 25.06 -17.13 -1.69
N ILE A 324 25.33 -15.96 -2.27
CA ILE A 324 24.36 -14.87 -2.33
C ILE A 324 24.28 -14.29 -3.74
N TYR A 325 25.41 -13.83 -4.28
CA TYR A 325 25.40 -12.97 -5.48
C TYR A 325 25.49 -13.71 -6.81
N ASP A 326 26.54 -14.47 -7.09
CA ASP A 326 26.91 -14.93 -8.43
C ASP A 326 26.07 -16.12 -8.91
N SER A 327 24.85 -15.83 -9.37
CA SER A 327 23.93 -16.82 -9.93
C SER A 327 24.42 -17.45 -11.24
N THR A 328 25.37 -16.81 -11.93
CA THR A 328 25.94 -17.36 -13.18
C THR A 328 26.84 -18.56 -12.88
N THR A 329 27.73 -18.43 -11.90
CA THR A 329 28.63 -19.52 -11.50
C THR A 329 27.96 -20.49 -10.51
N TYR A 330 27.09 -19.98 -9.64
CA TYR A 330 26.49 -20.73 -8.54
C TYR A 330 24.93 -20.68 -8.55
N PRO A 331 24.28 -21.12 -9.66
CA PRO A 331 22.85 -20.92 -9.88
C PRO A 331 21.94 -21.59 -8.84
N ASN A 332 22.42 -22.62 -8.15
CA ASN A 332 21.61 -23.40 -7.19
C ASN A 332 21.73 -22.88 -5.76
N VAL A 333 22.56 -21.88 -5.49
CA VAL A 333 22.88 -21.44 -4.12
C VAL A 333 23.01 -19.91 -3.97
N ALA A 334 23.19 -19.16 -5.06
CA ALA A 334 23.35 -17.70 -5.04
C ALA A 334 22.20 -17.05 -5.84
N PRO A 335 21.13 -16.53 -5.19
CA PRO A 335 19.92 -16.09 -5.88
C PRO A 335 19.93 -14.64 -6.40
N VAL A 336 20.79 -13.76 -5.87
CA VAL A 336 20.61 -12.31 -5.99
C VAL A 336 20.82 -11.78 -7.41
N GLN A 337 21.87 -12.19 -8.13
CA GLN A 337 22.10 -11.70 -9.50
C GLN A 337 20.92 -12.09 -10.43
N LYS A 338 20.35 -13.28 -10.25
CA LYS A 338 19.19 -13.75 -11.03
C LYS A 338 17.94 -12.91 -10.75
N ASP A 339 17.65 -12.62 -9.47
CA ASP A 339 16.53 -11.76 -9.06
C ASP A 339 16.71 -10.33 -9.62
N LEU A 340 17.89 -9.71 -9.45
CA LEU A 340 18.17 -8.35 -9.93
C LEU A 340 18.04 -8.24 -11.46
N LEU A 341 18.58 -9.20 -12.21
CA LEU A 341 18.45 -9.22 -13.67
C LEU A 341 17.01 -9.53 -14.09
N PHE A 342 16.23 -10.26 -13.31
CA PHE A 342 14.80 -10.43 -13.55
C PHE A 342 14.06 -9.11 -13.36
N VAL A 343 14.30 -8.39 -12.25
CA VAL A 343 13.70 -7.07 -11.99
C VAL A 343 14.04 -6.10 -13.12
N ALA A 344 15.31 -5.98 -13.51
CA ALA A 344 15.74 -5.07 -14.58
C ALA A 344 15.05 -5.35 -15.93
N ARG A 345 14.73 -6.62 -16.22
CA ARG A 345 14.06 -7.03 -17.46
C ARG A 345 12.54 -6.94 -17.40
N ASN A 346 11.95 -7.10 -16.23
CA ASN A 346 10.50 -7.31 -16.08
C ASN A 346 9.79 -6.17 -15.34
N TRP A 347 10.50 -5.12 -14.89
CA TRP A 347 9.83 -4.03 -14.19
C TRP A 347 8.65 -3.49 -15.02
N THR A 348 8.79 -3.24 -16.32
CA THR A 348 7.67 -2.77 -17.17
C THR A 348 6.52 -3.77 -17.39
N SER A 349 6.63 -5.01 -16.93
CA SER A 349 5.57 -6.02 -17.11
C SER A 349 4.51 -5.89 -16.01
N PRO A 350 3.21 -5.99 -16.35
CA PRO A 350 2.15 -6.05 -15.35
C PRO A 350 2.38 -7.21 -14.36
N SER A 351 2.01 -6.99 -13.10
CA SER A 351 1.99 -8.02 -12.06
C SER A 351 0.76 -7.85 -11.20
N PHE A 352 0.42 -8.85 -10.40
CA PHE A 352 -0.51 -8.65 -9.30
C PHE A 352 0.10 -7.72 -8.24
N ASP A 353 -0.74 -7.03 -7.48
CA ASP A 353 -0.36 -6.21 -6.33
C ASP A 353 0.10 -7.04 -5.14
N LEU A 354 0.66 -6.38 -4.12
CA LEU A 354 1.08 -7.01 -2.86
C LEU A 354 -0.08 -7.68 -2.09
N TRP A 355 -1.32 -7.35 -2.44
CA TRP A 355 -2.54 -7.96 -1.91
C TRP A 355 -3.05 -9.14 -2.74
N GLU A 356 -2.37 -9.45 -3.85
CA GLU A 356 -2.61 -10.62 -4.69
C GLU A 356 -3.95 -10.59 -5.46
N GLU A 357 -4.50 -9.39 -5.67
CA GLU A 357 -5.87 -9.19 -6.12
C GLU A 357 -5.97 -8.69 -7.54
N GLN A 358 -5.15 -7.70 -7.90
CA GLN A 358 -5.29 -6.95 -9.15
C GLN A 358 -4.00 -6.96 -9.95
N SER A 359 -4.10 -7.26 -11.24
CA SER A 359 -2.95 -7.19 -12.15
C SER A 359 -2.89 -5.83 -12.85
N SER A 360 -1.86 -5.05 -12.54
CA SER A 360 -1.65 -3.69 -13.08
C SER A 360 -0.18 -3.24 -12.89
N ASP A 361 0.07 -1.94 -13.07
CA ASP A 361 1.29 -1.26 -12.64
C ASP A 361 1.09 -0.73 -11.22
N HIS A 362 1.84 -1.21 -10.23
CA HIS A 362 1.62 -0.85 -8.82
C HIS A 362 2.75 0.01 -8.25
N PHE A 363 2.39 1.06 -7.51
CA PHE A 363 3.37 1.97 -6.90
C PHE A 363 4.31 1.23 -5.92
N TYR A 364 3.75 0.34 -5.09
CA TYR A 364 4.52 -0.52 -4.19
C TYR A 364 5.58 -1.33 -4.95
N THR A 365 5.15 -2.10 -5.96
CA THR A 365 6.03 -2.94 -6.77
C THR A 365 7.12 -2.11 -7.44
N ARG A 366 6.78 -0.93 -7.98
CA ARG A 366 7.75 -0.02 -8.61
C ARG A 366 8.79 0.50 -7.63
N MET A 367 8.38 0.88 -6.42
CA MET A 367 9.28 1.41 -5.40
C MET A 367 10.27 0.33 -4.90
N VAL A 368 9.80 -0.88 -4.58
CA VAL A 368 10.72 -1.96 -4.15
C VAL A 368 11.65 -2.41 -5.28
N GLN A 369 11.16 -2.45 -6.53
CA GLN A 369 12.00 -2.72 -7.70
C GLN A 369 13.07 -1.64 -7.87
N ARG A 370 12.71 -0.37 -7.70
CA ARG A 370 13.66 0.75 -7.76
C ARG A 370 14.74 0.62 -6.70
N ARG A 371 14.38 0.40 -5.43
CA ARG A 371 15.35 0.18 -4.34
C ARG A 371 16.30 -0.97 -4.68
N ALA A 372 15.76 -2.10 -5.14
CA ALA A 372 16.57 -3.26 -5.53
C ALA A 372 17.56 -2.93 -6.67
N LEU A 373 17.14 -2.18 -7.70
CA LEU A 373 18.00 -1.82 -8.82
C LEU A 373 19.08 -0.81 -8.43
N VAL A 374 18.74 0.22 -7.65
CA VAL A 374 19.69 1.23 -7.15
C VAL A 374 20.74 0.58 -6.25
N MET A 375 20.31 -0.22 -5.27
CA MET A 375 21.21 -0.96 -4.39
C MET A 375 22.03 -1.99 -5.18
N GLY A 376 21.39 -2.72 -6.09
CA GLY A 376 22.01 -3.74 -6.92
C GLY A 376 23.10 -3.20 -7.84
N ALA A 377 22.90 -2.02 -8.45
CA ALA A 377 23.92 -1.39 -9.29
C ALA A 377 25.19 -1.08 -8.48
N LYS A 378 25.03 -0.51 -7.26
CA LYS A 378 26.14 -0.22 -6.34
C LYS A 378 26.82 -1.50 -5.84
N PHE A 379 26.04 -2.51 -5.48
CA PHE A 379 26.56 -3.78 -4.98
C PHE A 379 27.36 -4.54 -6.06
N ALA A 380 26.79 -4.66 -7.27
CA ALA A 380 27.45 -5.30 -8.41
C ALA A 380 28.80 -4.64 -8.73
N ALA A 381 28.88 -3.30 -8.70
CA ALA A 381 30.12 -2.57 -8.88
C ALA A 381 31.15 -2.88 -7.77
N THR A 382 30.69 -2.97 -6.51
CA THR A 382 31.54 -3.30 -5.35
C THR A 382 32.18 -4.68 -5.50
N VAL A 383 31.46 -5.65 -6.05
CA VAL A 383 31.98 -7.00 -6.32
C VAL A 383 32.63 -7.17 -7.70
N SER A 384 32.92 -6.06 -8.40
CA SER A 384 33.58 -6.01 -9.72
C SER A 384 32.79 -6.61 -10.89
N ASP A 385 31.47 -6.74 -10.77
CA ASP A 385 30.56 -7.11 -11.86
C ASP A 385 29.99 -5.85 -12.54
N ASN A 386 30.87 -5.14 -13.25
CA ASN A 386 30.53 -3.86 -13.87
C ASN A 386 29.45 -3.97 -14.97
N ALA A 387 29.34 -5.12 -15.65
CA ALA A 387 28.36 -5.31 -16.71
C ALA A 387 26.93 -5.38 -16.14
N THR A 388 26.75 -6.16 -15.07
CA THR A 388 25.47 -6.18 -14.34
C THR A 388 25.21 -4.81 -13.73
N ALA A 389 26.20 -4.17 -13.10
CA ALA A 389 26.03 -2.83 -12.51
C ALA A 389 25.45 -1.81 -13.49
N SER A 390 25.99 -1.74 -14.71
CA SER A 390 25.47 -0.85 -15.76
C SER A 390 24.04 -1.20 -16.18
N THR A 391 23.72 -2.50 -16.34
CA THR A 391 22.36 -2.94 -16.70
C THR A 391 21.34 -2.55 -15.63
N LEU A 392 21.70 -2.71 -14.35
CA LEU A 392 20.82 -2.37 -13.23
C LEU A 392 20.63 -0.85 -13.11
N GLN A 393 21.70 -0.06 -13.31
CA GLN A 393 21.61 1.40 -13.28
C GLN A 393 20.71 1.95 -14.40
N GLU A 394 20.85 1.44 -15.64
CA GLU A 394 19.98 1.84 -16.76
C GLU A 394 18.51 1.56 -16.47
N ALA A 395 18.20 0.40 -15.88
CA ALA A 395 16.85 0.06 -15.46
C ALA A 395 16.35 0.94 -14.31
N ALA A 396 17.20 1.25 -13.32
CA ALA A 396 16.87 2.13 -12.20
C ALA A 396 16.52 3.55 -12.69
N ASP A 397 17.30 4.09 -13.62
CA ASP A 397 17.08 5.41 -14.20
C ASP A 397 15.77 5.45 -15.00
N ALA A 398 15.53 4.44 -15.83
CA ALA A 398 14.31 4.33 -16.63
C ALA A 398 13.05 4.16 -15.76
N LEU A 399 13.11 3.33 -14.71
CA LEU A 399 12.02 3.17 -13.76
C LEU A 399 11.76 4.48 -13.00
N THR A 400 12.81 5.12 -12.48
CA THR A 400 12.70 6.41 -11.77
C THR A 400 11.98 7.46 -12.62
N ALA A 401 12.34 7.56 -13.90
CA ALA A 401 11.72 8.49 -14.84
C ALA A 401 10.23 8.19 -15.14
N SER A 402 9.71 7.02 -14.73
CA SER A 402 8.31 6.62 -14.93
C SER A 402 7.43 6.78 -13.68
N LEU A 403 7.98 7.18 -12.53
CA LEU A 403 7.20 7.19 -11.29
C LEU A 403 6.26 8.39 -11.17
N ASP A 404 6.41 9.44 -11.97
CA ASP A 404 5.54 10.62 -11.95
C ASP A 404 4.10 10.29 -12.39
N VAL A 405 3.91 9.18 -13.12
CA VAL A 405 2.59 8.71 -13.57
C VAL A 405 1.64 8.39 -12.41
N PHE A 406 2.20 8.04 -11.25
CA PHE A 406 1.41 7.71 -10.07
C PHE A 406 0.86 8.95 -9.36
N TRP A 407 1.37 10.15 -9.63
CA TRP A 407 0.79 11.36 -9.06
C TRP A 407 -0.44 11.81 -9.83
N ASP A 408 -1.59 11.77 -9.16
CA ASP A 408 -2.83 12.32 -9.67
C ASP A 408 -3.08 13.71 -9.10
N VAL A 409 -2.88 14.73 -9.93
CA VAL A 409 -3.05 16.14 -9.56
C VAL A 409 -4.51 16.52 -9.23
N ASN A 410 -5.50 15.84 -9.79
CA ASN A 410 -6.91 16.15 -9.54
C ASN A 410 -7.37 15.61 -8.19
N ARG A 411 -6.91 14.41 -7.85
CA ARG A 411 -7.14 13.78 -6.55
C ARG A 411 -6.20 14.33 -5.48
N GLY A 412 -5.07 14.88 -5.88
CA GLY A 412 -4.00 15.27 -4.97
C GLY A 412 -3.46 14.08 -4.18
N ILE A 413 -3.32 12.92 -4.82
CA ILE A 413 -2.77 11.70 -4.20
C ILE A 413 -1.86 10.96 -5.16
N LEU A 414 -0.97 10.16 -4.58
CA LEU A 414 -0.32 9.05 -5.25
C LEU A 414 -1.31 7.90 -5.39
N LEU A 415 -1.52 7.47 -6.63
CA LEU A 415 -2.29 6.29 -6.96
C LEU A 415 -1.53 5.05 -6.50
N TYR A 416 -2.21 4.10 -5.86
CA TYR A 416 -1.61 2.81 -5.52
C TYR A 416 -1.32 1.95 -6.76
N GLU A 417 -2.13 2.13 -7.81
CA GLU A 417 -1.96 1.51 -9.11
C GLU A 417 -2.15 2.51 -10.24
N TYR A 418 -1.39 2.31 -11.32
CA TYR A 418 -1.55 2.99 -12.59
C TYR A 418 -2.26 2.04 -13.55
N GLY A 419 -3.58 1.92 -13.42
CA GLY A 419 -4.43 1.03 -14.22
C GLY A 419 -5.91 1.46 -14.18
N PRO A 420 -6.78 0.78 -14.97
CA PRO A 420 -8.22 0.94 -14.77
C PRO A 420 -8.57 0.61 -13.31
N VAL A 421 -9.61 1.24 -12.75
CA VAL A 421 -10.09 0.87 -11.41
C VAL A 421 -10.60 -0.56 -11.45
N LEU A 422 -9.92 -1.45 -10.73
CA LEU A 422 -10.34 -2.83 -10.59
C LEU A 422 -10.94 -3.07 -9.21
N SER A 423 -11.83 -4.07 -9.11
CA SER A 423 -12.49 -4.49 -7.86
C SER A 423 -13.10 -3.35 -7.02
N ASN A 424 -13.59 -2.31 -7.68
CA ASN A 424 -14.24 -1.17 -7.05
C ASN A 424 -13.36 -0.41 -6.03
N LYS A 425 -12.03 -0.46 -6.14
CA LYS A 425 -11.08 0.37 -5.35
C LYS A 425 -11.12 1.85 -5.78
N ALA A 426 -12.30 2.46 -5.76
CA ALA A 426 -12.61 3.74 -6.40
C ALA A 426 -12.07 4.98 -5.68
N SER A 427 -11.61 4.86 -4.44
CA SER A 427 -10.93 5.92 -3.68
C SER A 427 -9.49 6.15 -4.15
N TYR A 428 -8.87 5.14 -4.76
CA TYR A 428 -7.43 5.13 -5.11
C TYR A 428 -6.49 5.25 -3.89
N LEU A 429 -7.00 4.97 -2.68
CA LEU A 429 -6.26 5.04 -1.44
C LEU A 429 -5.92 3.63 -0.94
N ASP A 430 -4.64 3.36 -0.70
CA ASP A 430 -4.18 2.04 -0.25
C ASP A 430 -2.95 2.16 0.66
N ALA A 431 -2.86 1.30 1.68
CA ALA A 431 -1.71 1.15 2.56
C ALA A 431 -0.43 0.81 1.77
N ALA A 432 -0.58 0.24 0.57
CA ALA A 432 0.50 -0.01 -0.38
C ALA A 432 1.42 1.20 -0.59
N VAL A 433 0.89 2.43 -0.58
CA VAL A 433 1.71 3.65 -0.73
C VAL A 433 2.64 3.85 0.46
N ILE A 434 2.16 3.59 1.68
CA ILE A 434 2.96 3.71 2.90
C ILE A 434 3.98 2.58 2.97
N LEU A 435 3.55 1.34 2.68
CA LEU A 435 4.43 0.17 2.61
C LEU A 435 5.51 0.32 1.53
N ALA A 436 5.22 1.04 0.44
CA ALA A 436 6.19 1.34 -0.62
C ALA A 436 7.36 2.19 -0.11
N LEU A 437 7.12 3.07 0.87
CA LEU A 437 8.17 3.86 1.51
C LEU A 437 8.97 3.01 2.49
N ILE A 438 8.28 2.23 3.31
CA ILE A 438 8.90 1.36 4.32
C ILE A 438 9.83 0.35 3.68
N HIS A 439 9.39 -0.29 2.60
CA HIS A 439 10.13 -1.38 1.96
C HIS A 439 10.90 -0.96 0.70
N GLY A 440 10.59 0.20 0.11
CA GLY A 440 11.08 0.59 -1.22
C GLY A 440 11.74 1.98 -1.30
N TYR A 441 11.82 2.76 -0.22
CA TYR A 441 12.57 4.01 -0.26
C TYR A 441 14.07 3.75 -0.30
N ALA A 442 14.75 4.24 -1.35
CA ALA A 442 16.19 4.04 -1.56
C ALA A 442 17.08 5.05 -0.82
N ASN A 443 16.49 5.88 0.06
CA ASN A 443 17.17 6.94 0.81
C ASN A 443 17.89 7.99 -0.07
N ASP A 444 17.25 8.39 -1.18
CA ASP A 444 17.82 9.29 -2.19
C ASP A 444 16.90 10.47 -2.57
N GLY A 445 15.84 10.71 -1.79
CA GLY A 445 14.89 11.81 -1.98
C GLY A 445 13.77 11.55 -3.00
N VAL A 446 13.80 10.44 -3.75
CA VAL A 446 12.70 10.08 -4.66
C VAL A 446 11.58 9.42 -3.85
N TYR A 447 10.48 10.16 -3.66
CA TYR A 447 9.36 9.82 -2.77
C TYR A 447 9.82 9.45 -1.35
N SER A 448 10.34 10.44 -0.62
CA SER A 448 10.67 10.28 0.81
C SER A 448 9.44 10.40 1.70
N TYR A 449 9.60 10.21 3.02
CA TYR A 449 8.48 10.25 3.96
C TYR A 449 7.92 11.68 4.12
N THR A 450 8.75 12.69 3.91
CA THR A 450 8.38 14.11 3.97
C THR A 450 8.02 14.71 2.60
N ASN A 451 7.96 13.89 1.55
CA ASN A 451 7.51 14.32 0.24
C ASN A 451 6.04 14.81 0.31
N GLU A 452 5.76 15.97 -0.30
CA GLU A 452 4.45 16.62 -0.19
C GLU A 452 3.29 15.78 -0.79
N GLN A 453 3.57 15.01 -1.84
CA GLN A 453 2.58 14.14 -2.50
C GLN A 453 2.27 12.94 -1.63
N VAL A 454 3.30 12.36 -1.01
CA VAL A 454 3.15 11.31 0.01
C VAL A 454 2.30 11.81 1.18
N GLN A 455 2.62 12.98 1.74
CA GLN A 455 1.87 13.54 2.87
C GLN A 455 0.40 13.78 2.56
N SER A 456 0.11 14.33 1.38
CA SER A 456 -1.26 14.51 0.88
C SER A 456 -2.00 13.19 0.75
N THR A 457 -1.34 12.14 0.27
CA THR A 457 -1.91 10.78 0.22
C THR A 457 -2.17 10.23 1.61
N VAL A 458 -1.21 10.32 2.53
CA VAL A 458 -1.29 9.71 3.86
C VAL A 458 -2.46 10.28 4.66
N VAL A 459 -2.66 11.61 4.66
CA VAL A 459 -3.80 12.20 5.40
C VAL A 459 -5.13 11.74 4.82
N ARG A 460 -5.27 11.66 3.50
CA ARG A 460 -6.50 11.18 2.85
C ARG A 460 -6.73 9.70 3.12
N PHE A 461 -5.69 8.89 3.02
CA PHE A 461 -5.72 7.46 3.32
C PHE A 461 -6.14 7.20 4.77
N VAL A 462 -5.44 7.79 5.74
CA VAL A 462 -5.74 7.59 7.16
C VAL A 462 -7.15 8.04 7.50
N THR A 463 -7.55 9.24 7.05
CA THR A 463 -8.86 9.80 7.42
C THR A 463 -10.03 9.11 6.72
N SER A 464 -9.80 8.44 5.59
CA SER A 464 -10.85 7.65 4.92
C SER A 464 -11.42 6.55 5.81
N PHE A 465 -10.63 5.96 6.71
CA PHE A 465 -11.10 4.90 7.61
C PHE A 465 -11.97 5.37 8.77
N ILE A 466 -12.04 6.68 9.03
CA ILE A 466 -12.87 7.24 10.12
C ILE A 466 -14.34 6.88 9.93
N SER A 467 -14.83 6.92 8.67
CA SER A 467 -16.20 6.51 8.33
C SER A 467 -16.33 5.04 7.91
N THR A 468 -15.21 4.36 7.65
CA THR A 468 -15.22 2.96 7.18
C THR A 468 -15.47 2.00 8.35
N TYR A 469 -14.80 2.20 9.48
CA TYR A 469 -14.86 1.25 10.60
C TYR A 469 -15.62 1.82 11.78
N THR A 470 -16.57 1.06 12.32
CA THR A 470 -17.26 1.42 13.56
C THR A 470 -16.28 1.65 14.71
N LEU A 471 -15.17 0.89 14.74
CA LEU A 471 -14.10 1.02 15.72
C LEU A 471 -13.45 2.41 15.75
N ALA A 472 -13.46 3.17 14.64
CA ALA A 472 -12.87 4.51 14.60
C ALA A 472 -13.61 5.52 15.51
N ASN A 473 -14.81 5.18 16.01
CA ASN A 473 -15.51 5.96 17.04
C ASN A 473 -14.88 5.85 18.43
N VAL A 474 -14.01 4.85 18.66
CA VAL A 474 -13.27 4.69 19.93
C VAL A 474 -11.93 5.43 19.81
N THR A 475 -11.91 6.68 20.23
CA THR A 475 -10.76 7.59 20.07
C THR A 475 -9.82 7.61 21.27
N GLN A 476 -10.18 6.92 22.36
CA GLN A 476 -9.38 6.85 23.59
C GLN A 476 -9.47 5.47 24.23
N ASP A 477 -8.40 5.06 24.89
CA ASP A 477 -8.39 3.86 25.73
C ASP A 477 -8.99 4.11 27.12
N SER A 478 -9.02 3.05 27.95
CA SER A 478 -9.54 3.13 29.32
C SER A 478 -8.80 4.10 30.25
N SER A 479 -7.57 4.50 29.91
CA SER A 479 -6.76 5.46 30.65
C SER A 479 -6.88 6.89 30.07
N GLY A 480 -7.73 7.09 29.07
CA GLY A 480 -7.93 8.37 28.38
C GLY A 480 -6.81 8.71 27.38
N GLN A 481 -5.93 7.76 27.05
CA GLN A 481 -4.89 7.97 26.06
C GLN A 481 -5.47 7.86 24.65
N VAL A 482 -5.02 8.73 23.74
CA VAL A 482 -5.53 8.79 22.36
C VAL A 482 -5.24 7.50 21.61
N LEU A 483 -6.25 6.96 20.94
CA LEU A 483 -6.12 5.89 19.96
C LEU A 483 -6.11 6.51 18.56
N GLY A 484 -5.19 6.05 17.71
CA GLY A 484 -5.17 6.37 16.29
C GLY A 484 -6.32 5.68 15.54
N VAL A 485 -6.58 6.11 14.31
CA VAL A 485 -7.60 5.49 13.46
C VAL A 485 -7.21 4.03 13.17
N PRO A 486 -8.10 3.03 13.34
CA PRO A 486 -7.83 1.67 12.88
C PRO A 486 -7.63 1.62 11.37
N ILE A 487 -6.51 1.04 10.90
CA ILE A 487 -6.11 1.08 9.48
C ILE A 487 -6.26 -0.31 8.87
N GLY A 488 -6.91 -0.41 7.70
CA GLY A 488 -6.95 -1.63 6.89
C GLY A 488 -6.03 -1.55 5.67
N ARG A 489 -6.30 -2.35 4.63
CA ARG A 489 -5.57 -2.29 3.36
C ARG A 489 -5.99 -1.08 2.54
N TYR A 490 -7.28 -0.99 2.20
CA TYR A 490 -7.90 0.12 1.48
C TYR A 490 -9.39 0.25 1.88
N PRO A 491 -10.05 1.40 1.71
CA PRO A 491 -11.39 1.65 2.28
C PRO A 491 -12.52 0.77 1.71
N GLU A 492 -12.39 0.37 0.44
CA GLU A 492 -13.36 -0.47 -0.27
C GLU A 492 -13.14 -1.96 -0.08
N ASP A 493 -12.21 -2.35 0.80
CA ASP A 493 -11.88 -3.75 1.02
C ASP A 493 -13.11 -4.57 1.46
N ILE A 494 -13.23 -5.74 0.85
CA ILE A 494 -14.30 -6.71 1.07
C ILE A 494 -13.78 -8.03 1.64
N TYR A 495 -12.47 -8.22 1.73
CA TYR A 495 -11.88 -9.40 2.35
C TYR A 495 -12.06 -9.34 3.87
N ASN A 496 -12.51 -10.44 4.47
CA ASN A 496 -12.80 -10.52 5.91
C ASN A 496 -11.89 -11.50 6.67
N GLY A 497 -10.73 -11.82 6.10
CA GLY A 497 -9.80 -12.82 6.64
C GLY A 497 -10.09 -14.27 6.23
N THR A 498 -11.29 -14.61 5.74
CA THR A 498 -11.61 -16.00 5.30
C THR A 498 -12.42 -16.09 4.01
N GLY A 499 -12.92 -14.97 3.51
CA GLY A 499 -13.69 -14.84 2.28
C GLY A 499 -13.95 -13.38 1.95
N THR A 500 -14.86 -13.11 1.02
CA THR A 500 -15.22 -11.75 0.60
C THR A 500 -16.71 -11.47 0.84
N GLN A 501 -17.02 -10.27 1.32
CA GLN A 501 -18.40 -9.78 1.49
C GLN A 501 -18.43 -8.25 1.43
N GLU A 502 -19.55 -7.68 1.01
CA GLU A 502 -19.76 -6.22 1.07
C GLU A 502 -19.54 -5.73 2.51
N ASN A 503 -18.75 -4.66 2.67
CA ASN A 503 -18.30 -4.18 3.99
C ASN A 503 -17.59 -5.27 4.82
N GLY A 504 -16.84 -6.15 4.14
CA GLY A 504 -16.07 -7.23 4.74
C GLY A 504 -14.70 -6.80 5.27
N GLY A 505 -14.06 -5.81 4.65
CA GLY A 505 -12.73 -5.30 4.98
C GLY A 505 -12.57 -4.93 6.45
N ASN A 506 -11.41 -5.25 7.02
CA ASN A 506 -11.09 -4.98 8.42
C ASN A 506 -9.80 -4.19 8.56
N PRO A 507 -9.58 -3.58 9.74
CA PRO A 507 -8.25 -3.17 10.14
C PRO A 507 -7.26 -4.34 10.20
N TRP A 508 -6.02 -4.07 9.82
CA TRP A 508 -4.90 -5.01 9.86
C TRP A 508 -3.85 -4.53 10.85
N TYR A 509 -3.24 -5.47 11.59
CA TYR A 509 -2.18 -5.12 12.54
C TYR A 509 -0.99 -4.50 11.81
N LEU A 510 -0.58 -5.11 10.68
CA LEU A 510 0.58 -4.65 9.91
C LEU A 510 0.40 -3.26 9.32
N THR A 511 -0.79 -2.91 8.83
CA THR A 511 -1.01 -1.58 8.23
C THR A 511 -1.16 -0.51 9.31
N THR A 512 -1.73 -0.86 10.47
CA THR A 512 -1.77 0.02 11.65
C THR A 512 -0.35 0.30 12.16
N ALA A 513 0.51 -0.72 12.24
CA ALA A 513 1.92 -0.58 12.60
C ALA A 513 2.72 0.20 11.55
N ALA A 514 2.47 -0.03 10.26
CA ALA A 514 3.10 0.70 9.15
C ALA A 514 2.80 2.20 9.19
N VAL A 515 1.56 2.59 9.50
CA VAL A 515 1.21 4.01 9.69
C VAL A 515 1.97 4.60 10.89
N ALA A 516 2.07 3.88 12.01
CA ALA A 516 2.87 4.33 13.16
C ALA A 516 4.34 4.55 12.76
N GLN A 517 4.94 3.59 12.04
CA GLN A 517 6.30 3.68 11.53
C GLN A 517 6.47 4.88 10.59
N TYR A 518 5.52 5.13 9.66
CA TYR A 518 5.56 6.29 8.78
C TYR A 518 5.68 7.60 9.55
N PHE A 519 4.87 7.80 10.60
CA PHE A 519 4.90 9.03 11.40
C PHE A 519 6.23 9.23 12.12
N TRP A 520 6.79 8.17 12.72
CA TRP A 520 8.11 8.24 13.34
C TRP A 520 9.23 8.46 12.32
N THR A 521 9.17 7.84 11.14
CA THR A 521 10.19 8.09 10.10
C THR A 521 10.09 9.50 9.51
N ALA A 522 8.89 10.02 9.26
CA ALA A 522 8.70 11.40 8.80
C ALA A 522 9.23 12.41 9.83
N SER A 523 8.99 12.15 11.12
CA SER A 523 9.53 12.96 12.23
C SER A 523 11.07 12.93 12.25
N ALA A 524 11.67 11.74 12.08
CA ALA A 524 13.12 11.59 11.97
C ALA A 524 13.68 12.36 10.76
N GLU A 525 13.08 12.19 9.59
CA GLU A 525 13.54 12.82 8.35
C GLU A 525 13.47 14.36 8.41
N TYR A 526 12.40 14.92 9.01
CA TYR A 526 12.36 16.36 9.28
C TYR A 526 13.43 16.81 10.26
N SER A 527 13.63 16.04 11.34
CA SER A 527 14.64 16.35 12.36
C SER A 527 16.05 16.36 11.77
N ASP A 528 16.36 15.38 10.92
CA ASP A 528 17.64 15.26 10.22
C ASP A 528 17.84 16.38 9.19
N ALA A 529 16.79 16.73 8.45
CA ALA A 529 16.83 17.84 7.49
C ALA A 529 16.94 19.22 8.18
N GLY A 530 16.52 19.33 9.45
CA GLY A 530 16.52 20.56 10.24
C GLY A 530 15.62 21.67 9.68
N SER A 531 14.74 21.35 8.72
CA SER A 531 13.83 22.29 8.07
C SER A 531 12.62 21.59 7.47
N MET A 532 11.50 22.31 7.39
CA MET A 532 10.22 21.82 6.87
C MET A 532 9.54 22.93 6.07
N ALA A 533 9.32 22.70 4.78
CA ALA A 533 8.55 23.59 3.92
C ALA A 533 7.08 23.13 3.88
N VAL A 534 6.15 24.10 3.94
CA VAL A 534 4.71 23.82 3.85
C VAL A 534 4.21 24.29 2.50
N THR A 535 3.62 23.38 1.73
CA THR A 535 3.14 23.63 0.37
C THR A 535 1.63 23.49 0.30
N ASN A 536 1.01 23.93 -0.81
CA ASN A 536 -0.42 23.70 -1.03
C ASN A 536 -0.78 22.20 -0.98
N THR A 537 0.14 21.33 -1.44
CA THR A 537 -0.06 19.87 -1.46
C THR A 537 0.00 19.28 -0.05
N SER A 538 0.98 19.69 0.75
CA SER A 538 1.21 19.16 2.10
C SER A 538 0.36 19.82 3.20
N GLN A 539 -0.26 20.98 2.95
CA GLN A 539 -1.00 21.74 3.97
C GLN A 539 -2.04 20.88 4.71
N SER A 540 -2.83 20.08 3.98
CA SER A 540 -3.89 19.27 4.58
C SER A 540 -3.37 18.20 5.55
N PHE A 541 -2.13 17.73 5.37
CA PHE A 541 -1.47 16.82 6.29
C PHE A 541 -1.20 17.53 7.63
N PHE A 542 -0.67 18.74 7.61
CA PHE A 542 -0.40 19.50 8.82
C PHE A 542 -1.68 20.01 9.50
N ASP A 543 -2.69 20.41 8.74
CA ASP A 543 -3.99 20.84 9.28
C ASP A 543 -4.65 19.73 10.11
N TYR A 544 -4.44 18.46 9.72
CA TYR A 544 -4.96 17.32 10.47
C TYR A 544 -4.01 16.88 11.59
N PHE A 545 -2.74 16.62 11.27
CA PHE A 545 -1.83 15.95 12.20
C PHE A 545 -1.10 16.91 13.13
N ALA A 546 -0.92 18.19 12.78
CA ALA A 546 -0.24 19.19 13.60
C ALA A 546 -0.97 20.55 13.63
N PRO A 547 -2.30 20.60 13.87
CA PRO A 547 -3.08 21.84 13.82
C PRO A 547 -2.57 22.90 14.80
N SER A 548 -2.01 22.50 15.94
CA SER A 548 -1.46 23.40 16.95
C SER A 548 -0.20 24.15 16.50
N ALA A 549 0.47 23.68 15.45
CA ALA A 549 1.65 24.35 14.89
C ALA A 549 1.29 25.63 14.12
N ASN A 550 0.01 25.83 13.75
CA ASN A 550 -0.49 27.04 13.05
C ASN A 550 0.35 27.42 11.81
N LEU A 551 0.68 26.42 11.00
CA LEU A 551 1.55 26.60 9.84
C LEU A 551 0.87 27.40 8.73
N THR A 552 1.67 28.20 8.01
CA THR A 552 1.22 28.99 6.86
C THR A 552 1.78 28.39 5.57
N THR A 553 0.91 28.21 4.57
CA THR A 553 1.30 27.71 3.26
C THR A 553 2.30 28.63 2.57
N GLY A 554 3.36 28.06 2.01
CA GLY A 554 4.44 28.78 1.32
C GLY A 554 5.63 29.14 2.24
N GLU A 555 5.49 28.94 3.55
CA GLU A 555 6.56 29.20 4.51
C GLU A 555 7.46 27.98 4.73
N THR A 556 8.66 28.23 5.27
CA THR A 556 9.61 27.19 5.68
C THR A 556 10.03 27.43 7.13
N TYR A 557 9.93 26.39 7.95
CA TYR A 557 10.22 26.43 9.38
C TYR A 557 11.50 25.66 9.66
N SER A 558 12.43 26.27 10.40
CA SER A 558 13.69 25.64 10.79
C SER A 558 13.60 24.95 12.14
N SER A 559 14.45 23.97 12.38
CA SER A 559 14.64 23.35 13.70
C SER A 559 14.87 24.41 14.79
N GLY A 560 14.22 24.21 15.95
CA GLY A 560 14.24 25.14 17.08
C GLY A 560 13.24 26.31 16.99
N SER A 561 12.44 26.40 15.92
CA SER A 561 11.23 27.23 15.92
C SER A 561 10.08 26.51 16.66
N ALA A 562 9.18 27.27 17.27
CA ALA A 562 8.07 26.70 18.03
C ALA A 562 7.13 25.88 17.13
N GLU A 563 6.98 26.29 15.87
CA GLU A 563 6.18 25.62 14.85
C GLU A 563 6.80 24.28 14.45
N PHE A 564 8.12 24.24 14.20
CA PHE A 564 8.82 23.01 13.88
C PHE A 564 8.75 22.01 15.04
N ASP A 565 9.04 22.46 16.27
CA ASP A 565 9.00 21.61 17.46
C ASP A 565 7.58 21.05 17.70
N ALA A 566 6.54 21.88 17.50
CA ALA A 566 5.15 21.45 17.60
C ALA A 566 4.77 20.38 16.56
N VAL A 567 5.31 20.46 15.32
CA VAL A 567 5.12 19.40 14.33
C VAL A 567 5.79 18.11 14.76
N ILE A 568 7.07 18.15 15.15
CA ILE A 568 7.81 16.97 15.60
C ILE A 568 7.08 16.27 16.75
N ASP A 569 6.65 17.02 17.77
CA ASP A 569 5.89 16.48 18.89
C ASP A 569 4.56 15.86 18.44
N SER A 570 3.86 16.49 17.49
CA SER A 570 2.59 15.97 16.98
C SER A 570 2.78 14.68 16.16
N LEU A 571 3.79 14.62 15.29
CA LEU A 571 4.08 13.41 14.51
C LEU A 571 4.48 12.25 15.43
N ASN A 572 5.30 12.51 16.46
CA ASN A 572 5.64 11.52 17.48
C ASN A 572 4.41 11.00 18.22
N GLY A 573 3.51 11.91 18.61
CA GLY A 573 2.26 11.60 19.28
C GLY A 573 1.30 10.77 18.43
N TRP A 574 1.19 11.09 17.14
CA TRP A 574 0.38 10.32 16.20
C TRP A 574 0.95 8.92 15.97
N GLY A 575 2.27 8.79 15.81
CA GLY A 575 2.92 7.47 15.72
C GLY A 575 2.58 6.59 16.94
N ASP A 576 2.68 7.15 18.15
CA ASP A 576 2.29 6.45 19.38
C ASP A 576 0.78 6.17 19.45
N ALA A 577 -0.07 7.04 18.94
CA ALA A 577 -1.52 6.82 18.90
C ALA A 577 -1.90 5.63 18.00
N PHE A 578 -1.32 5.51 16.80
CA PHE A 578 -1.55 4.35 15.92
C PHE A 578 -1.03 3.06 16.54
N MET A 579 0.16 3.10 17.13
CA MET A 579 0.69 1.92 17.83
C MET A 579 -0.15 1.54 19.06
N ARG A 580 -0.74 2.53 19.75
CA ARG A 580 -1.69 2.29 20.84
C ARG A 580 -2.96 1.60 20.35
N THR A 581 -3.43 1.90 19.16
CA THR A 581 -4.56 1.19 18.54
C THR A 581 -4.22 -0.28 18.30
N ALA A 582 -3.04 -0.58 17.74
CA ALA A 582 -2.60 -1.97 17.59
C ALA A 582 -2.52 -2.68 18.96
N LYS A 583 -1.90 -2.04 19.96
CA LYS A 583 -1.85 -2.53 21.34
C LYS A 583 -3.23 -2.79 21.95
N PHE A 584 -4.18 -1.87 21.75
CA PHE A 584 -5.51 -1.94 22.35
C PHE A 584 -6.30 -3.16 21.89
N TYR A 585 -6.12 -3.57 20.62
CA TYR A 585 -6.78 -4.75 20.05
C TYR A 585 -5.91 -6.02 20.07
N THR A 586 -4.66 -5.94 20.56
CA THR A 586 -3.80 -7.11 20.72
C THR A 586 -4.23 -7.94 21.94
N PRO A 587 -4.48 -9.26 21.80
CA PRO A 587 -4.74 -10.16 22.92
C PRO A 587 -3.61 -10.21 23.96
N ALA A 588 -3.96 -10.63 25.18
CA ALA A 588 -3.03 -10.65 26.30
C ALA A 588 -1.83 -11.61 26.14
N ASP A 589 -1.93 -12.60 25.25
CA ASP A 589 -0.82 -13.52 24.92
C ASP A 589 0.13 -12.97 23.84
N GLY A 590 -0.14 -11.77 23.34
CA GLY A 590 0.62 -11.09 22.30
C GLY A 590 0.47 -11.70 20.91
N SER A 591 -0.51 -12.57 20.68
CA SER A 591 -0.78 -13.13 19.36
C SER A 591 -1.35 -12.07 18.41
N LEU A 592 -0.76 -11.92 17.23
CA LEU A 592 -1.22 -11.03 16.18
C LEU A 592 -1.72 -11.87 15.01
N ALA A 593 -3.02 -11.77 14.75
CA ALA A 593 -3.60 -12.31 13.52
C ALA A 593 -3.24 -11.39 12.32
N GLU A 594 -3.80 -11.70 11.17
CA GLU A 594 -3.81 -10.81 10.01
C GLU A 594 -4.65 -9.55 10.29
N GLU A 595 -5.87 -9.75 10.80
CA GLU A 595 -6.86 -8.69 10.97
C GLU A 595 -7.39 -8.61 12.41
N TYR A 596 -8.06 -7.51 12.72
CA TYR A 596 -8.98 -7.41 13.85
C TYR A 596 -10.31 -6.83 13.40
N ASN A 597 -11.41 -7.45 13.84
CA ASN A 597 -12.75 -7.22 13.32
C ASN A 597 -13.17 -5.74 13.40
N ARG A 598 -13.61 -5.17 12.27
CA ARG A 598 -13.98 -3.74 12.10
C ARG A 598 -15.06 -3.19 13.05
N ASN A 599 -15.78 -4.05 13.76
CA ASN A 599 -16.84 -3.67 14.70
C ASN A 599 -16.52 -4.01 16.15
N THR A 600 -15.85 -5.14 16.39
CA THR A 600 -15.65 -5.68 17.76
C THR A 600 -14.21 -5.60 18.23
N GLY A 601 -13.24 -5.46 17.31
CA GLY A 601 -11.81 -5.46 17.63
C GLY A 601 -11.24 -6.83 17.96
N LEU A 602 -12.03 -7.91 17.82
CA LEU A 602 -11.53 -9.27 18.03
C LEU A 602 -10.61 -9.70 16.88
N PRO A 603 -9.47 -10.38 17.15
CA PRO A 603 -8.60 -10.91 16.10
C PRO A 603 -9.36 -11.89 15.18
N GLN A 604 -9.05 -11.87 13.89
CA GLN A 604 -9.64 -12.77 12.89
C GLN A 604 -8.71 -12.89 11.65
N GLY A 605 -9.06 -13.79 10.73
CA GLY A 605 -8.24 -14.11 9.57
C GLY A 605 -7.14 -15.10 9.90
N CYS A 606 -6.01 -15.02 9.21
CA CYS A 606 -4.86 -15.87 9.48
C CYS A 606 -4.33 -15.66 10.91
N GLU A 607 -4.15 -16.73 11.68
CA GLU A 607 -3.59 -16.66 13.03
C GLU A 607 -2.08 -16.54 13.00
N ASP A 608 -1.50 -15.81 13.96
CA ASP A 608 -0.05 -15.65 14.11
C ASP A 608 0.64 -15.28 12.78
N LEU A 609 0.12 -14.28 12.06
CA LEU A 609 0.67 -13.84 10.78
C LEU A 609 2.08 -13.28 10.97
N THR A 610 3.06 -13.83 10.25
CA THR A 610 4.47 -13.48 10.41
C THR A 610 4.73 -12.02 10.09
N TRP A 611 4.10 -11.47 9.05
CA TRP A 611 4.25 -10.06 8.69
C TRP A 611 3.66 -9.10 9.74
N SER A 612 2.59 -9.48 10.45
CA SER A 612 2.10 -8.71 11.60
C SER A 612 3.17 -8.58 12.68
N TYR A 613 3.90 -9.66 12.99
CA TYR A 613 5.00 -9.59 13.96
C TYR A 613 6.18 -8.75 13.47
N ALA A 614 6.62 -8.97 12.22
CA ALA A 614 7.70 -8.22 11.61
C ALA A 614 7.41 -6.70 11.62
N SER A 615 6.18 -6.30 11.29
CA SER A 615 5.77 -4.88 11.28
C SER A 615 5.84 -4.20 12.65
N ILE A 616 5.53 -4.91 13.75
CA ILE A 616 5.68 -4.38 15.11
C ILE A 616 7.15 -4.20 15.46
N ILE A 617 8.00 -5.16 15.06
CA ILE A 617 9.44 -5.09 15.33
C ILE A 617 10.08 -3.93 14.57
N THR A 618 9.83 -3.79 13.26
CA THR A 618 10.40 -2.69 12.46
C THR A 618 9.93 -1.33 12.95
N ALA A 619 8.65 -1.19 13.28
CA ALA A 619 8.10 0.04 13.85
C ALA A 619 8.73 0.36 15.21
N ALA A 620 8.97 -0.64 16.06
CA ALA A 620 9.65 -0.46 17.35
C ALA A 620 11.12 -0.04 17.19
N ILE A 621 11.86 -0.62 16.24
CA ILE A 621 13.23 -0.23 15.90
C ILE A 621 13.28 1.23 15.47
N GLN A 622 12.38 1.65 14.56
CA GLN A 622 12.31 3.05 14.12
C GLN A 622 12.01 4.00 15.29
N ARG A 623 11.04 3.65 16.14
CA ARG A 623 10.70 4.46 17.31
C ARG A 623 11.86 4.59 18.30
N ALA A 624 12.58 3.51 18.55
CA ALA A 624 13.74 3.50 19.43
C ALA A 624 14.87 4.37 18.87
N SER A 625 15.15 4.25 17.56
CA SER A 625 16.13 5.08 16.85
C SER A 625 15.82 6.57 16.99
N LEU A 626 14.57 6.97 16.72
CA LEU A 626 14.11 8.36 16.85
C LEU A 626 14.25 8.90 18.28
N ARG A 627 14.13 8.03 19.28
CA ARG A 627 14.32 8.36 20.69
C ARG A 627 15.78 8.34 21.14
N ASN A 628 16.72 8.09 20.23
CA ASN A 628 18.14 7.87 20.52
C ASN A 628 18.39 6.72 21.51
N ASP A 629 17.50 5.72 21.54
CA ASP A 629 17.71 4.48 22.29
C ASP A 629 18.59 3.53 21.46
N THR A 630 19.89 3.78 21.50
CA THR A 630 20.88 3.05 20.70
C THR A 630 21.11 1.61 21.17
N ALA A 631 20.66 1.26 22.37
CA ALA A 631 20.79 -0.10 22.92
C ALA A 631 19.66 -1.02 22.46
N PHE A 632 18.47 -0.47 22.16
CA PHE A 632 17.26 -1.24 21.85
C PHE A 632 17.45 -2.39 20.86
N LEU A 633 17.98 -2.10 19.66
CA LEU A 633 18.13 -3.11 18.62
C LEU A 633 19.21 -4.14 19.00
N GLN A 634 20.27 -3.71 19.68
CA GLN A 634 21.31 -4.62 20.18
C GLN A 634 20.75 -5.56 21.26
N ASP A 635 19.96 -5.03 22.20
CA ASP A 635 19.33 -5.82 23.27
C ASP A 635 18.34 -6.83 22.68
N LEU A 636 17.55 -6.42 21.70
CA LEU A 636 16.65 -7.31 20.97
C LEU A 636 17.42 -8.38 20.18
N ALA A 637 18.49 -8.00 19.48
CA ALA A 637 19.35 -8.93 18.74
C ALA A 637 20.01 -9.96 19.66
N ASN A 638 20.45 -9.55 20.84
CA ASN A 638 21.13 -10.41 21.80
C ASN A 638 20.17 -11.33 22.58
N LEU A 639 18.85 -11.22 22.41
CA LEU A 639 17.93 -12.25 22.88
C LEU A 639 18.27 -13.61 22.25
N GLY A 640 18.75 -13.60 21.00
CA GLY A 640 18.97 -14.79 20.20
C GLY A 640 17.70 -15.63 20.02
N PHE A 641 17.82 -16.71 19.26
CA PHE A 641 16.72 -17.65 19.09
C PHE A 641 17.24 -19.09 19.15
N THR A 642 16.34 -20.00 19.51
CA THR A 642 16.57 -21.43 19.35
C THR A 642 15.85 -21.86 18.08
N PRO A 643 16.53 -22.49 17.10
CA PRO A 643 15.88 -23.05 15.93
C PRO A 643 14.76 -24.02 16.34
N ASN A 644 13.68 -24.09 15.57
CA ASN A 644 12.48 -24.87 15.93
C ASN A 644 12.65 -26.40 15.88
N ARG A 645 13.85 -26.91 15.56
CA ARG A 645 14.11 -28.31 15.16
C ARG A 645 14.72 -29.17 16.26
#